data_AF-A0A077WQY9-F1
#
_entry.id   AF-A0A077WQY9-F1
#
_cell.length_a   1.000
_cell.length_b   1.000
_cell.length_c   1.000
_cell.angle_alpha   90.00
_cell.angle_beta   90.00
_cell.angle_gamma   90.00
#
_symmetry.space_group_name_H-M   'P 1'
#
loop_
_entity.id
_entity.type
_entity.pdbx_description
1 polymer ?
#
loop_
_entity_poly.entity_id
_entity_poly.type
_entity_poly.pdbx_seq_one_letter_code
_entity_poly.pdbx_strand_id
1 'polypeptide(L)'
;MEDRERDQSYCLQLDTEIAAKREPATPLPEGVRYVADTRRQSINPTQTHNTNTETTRCNVRSRGYLPIENYGMIGNMRTVALCGTDGSIDFCCYPKFDSPSIFCRLLDKNKGGHFSLRPKTHTSNKQQYLPNGNILTTRFLSDDGVAQITDYMHLPETSQRTSTKPLLPWIIRTVEVIRGTVSFDLELYPAFNYAMDKHTTEIERRGTQEEEAPRLYPEDEISYYVGAERVVFRSESLTMDFRYLAKCGDYECPMVHIRKDEDNSDLTGPGIKGEFQLQETQQVTFVLRQVPPSRPAPENETYIATKQRLALDPPLTVSLVEALFRQTANYWQKWIGGSRYRGRWREHVMRSALTLKMLTYEPTGAVVAAPTFSLPEAIGGSRNWDYRFVWIRDASFTIYAFLRLGLTEEADKYMNYIADRCKDLNPDGSLNIMYSIDGEKYLEEKELLHLDGYHGSRPVRVGNGAYDHLQLDIYGELLDGLYLYNKYGKPISYDIWCSVRKLVNYVCDNYNRPDMSIWEVRGKKQNFTYSRVMCWVAIDRGIRLSEKRMFPCLERDRWLKTRDTIYEEIMTKCWNPKLEIFTQGIESPDALDSSVLIMPLVFFMAPNDPRMISTIKHILLPPEKGGLTANNLVFRYNFLTTDDGVGGLEGAFSMCTFWLVEALARAGKYDTRLLRRAIVMFEEMVSYSNHVGLFSEEIARSGEMLGNTPQAFSHLSFISAAFNLDRVLDETRS
;
A
#
# COMPACT_ATOMS: atom_id res chain seq x y z
N MET A 1 27.71 39.26 22.48
CA MET A 1 28.94 38.61 21.97
C MET A 1 29.29 37.34 22.76
N GLU A 2 28.85 37.21 24.02
CA GLU A 2 29.08 36.02 24.87
C GLU A 2 28.22 34.76 24.57
N ASP A 3 27.24 34.84 23.67
CA ASP A 3 26.41 33.68 23.26
C ASP A 3 27.00 32.91 22.06
N ARG A 4 27.93 33.51 21.30
CA ARG A 4 28.60 32.83 20.18
C ARG A 4 29.79 31.97 20.60
N GLU A 5 30.43 32.28 21.73
CA GLU A 5 31.58 31.50 22.25
C GLU A 5 31.15 30.27 23.05
N ARG A 6 29.95 30.28 23.66
CA ARG A 6 29.35 29.08 24.30
C ARG A 6 28.85 28.03 23.31
N ASP A 7 28.45 28.46 22.11
CA ASP A 7 27.98 27.58 21.03
C ASP A 7 29.13 26.76 20.40
N GLN A 8 30.36 27.28 20.39
CA GLN A 8 31.55 26.55 19.92
C GLN A 8 32.10 25.57 20.95
N SER A 9 31.99 25.86 22.26
CA SER A 9 32.51 24.95 23.30
C SER A 9 31.67 23.68 23.46
N TYR A 10 30.38 23.71 23.11
CA TYR A 10 29.47 22.56 23.23
C TYR A 10 29.56 21.60 22.04
N CYS A 11 29.82 22.09 20.82
CA CYS A 11 30.18 21.25 19.67
C CYS A 11 31.47 20.48 19.94
N LEU A 12 32.46 21.13 20.56
CA LEU A 12 33.68 20.47 21.03
C LEU A 12 33.36 19.41 22.11
N GLN A 13 32.47 19.67 23.07
CA GLN A 13 32.11 18.69 24.11
C GLN A 13 31.36 17.47 23.56
N LEU A 14 30.45 17.62 22.59
CA LEU A 14 29.78 16.49 21.93
C LEU A 14 30.75 15.68 21.07
N ASP A 15 31.66 16.33 20.34
CA ASP A 15 32.71 15.62 19.59
C ASP A 15 33.70 14.92 20.54
N THR A 16 33.93 15.45 21.74
CA THR A 16 34.79 14.84 22.75
C THR A 16 34.07 13.67 23.46
N GLU A 17 32.77 13.75 23.70
CA GLU A 17 31.95 12.65 24.25
C GLU A 17 31.74 11.51 23.23
N ILE A 18 31.65 11.85 21.94
CA ILE A 18 31.64 10.87 20.83
C ILE A 18 33.03 10.24 20.64
N ALA A 19 34.11 11.01 20.84
CA ALA A 19 35.49 10.49 20.82
C ALA A 19 35.85 9.67 22.07
N ALA A 20 35.28 9.99 23.24
CA ALA A 20 35.50 9.30 24.51
C ALA A 20 34.81 7.93 24.59
N LYS A 21 33.89 7.61 23.66
CA LYS A 21 33.29 6.28 23.47
C LYS A 21 33.94 5.49 22.32
N ARG A 22 35.23 5.71 22.04
CA ARG A 22 36.06 4.86 21.16
C ARG A 22 36.57 3.61 21.90
N GLU A 23 35.69 2.88 22.55
CA GLU A 23 36.01 1.46 22.79
C GLU A 23 35.88 0.73 21.44
N PRO A 24 36.87 -0.09 21.05
CA PRO A 24 36.75 -0.90 19.84
C PRO A 24 35.52 -1.80 19.98
N ALA A 25 34.68 -1.83 18.94
CA ALA A 25 33.50 -2.67 18.89
C ALA A 25 33.88 -4.13 19.20
N THR A 26 33.07 -4.80 20.02
CA THR A 26 33.23 -6.22 20.32
C THR A 26 33.21 -7.02 19.01
N PRO A 27 34.15 -7.95 18.79
CA PRO A 27 34.13 -8.80 17.61
C PRO A 27 32.83 -9.60 17.55
N LEU A 28 32.27 -9.75 16.36
CA LEU A 28 31.08 -10.58 16.13
C LEU A 28 31.36 -12.05 16.55
N PRO A 29 30.33 -12.80 16.99
CA PRO A 29 30.44 -14.24 17.24
C PRO A 29 31.01 -14.98 16.02
N GLU A 30 31.86 -15.99 16.26
CA GLU A 30 32.40 -16.83 15.19
C GLU A 30 31.27 -17.43 14.33
N GLY A 31 31.31 -17.16 13.02
CA GLY A 31 30.29 -17.61 12.06
C GLY A 31 29.40 -16.48 11.50
N VAL A 32 29.38 -15.30 12.11
CA VAL A 32 28.71 -14.12 11.54
C VAL A 32 29.70 -13.38 10.63
N ARG A 33 29.69 -13.70 9.34
CA ARG A 33 30.43 -12.94 8.32
C ARG A 33 29.56 -11.79 7.82
N TYR A 34 30.18 -10.62 7.63
CA TYR A 34 29.63 -9.57 6.78
C TYR A 34 29.29 -10.16 5.41
N VAL A 35 28.01 -10.31 5.10
CA VAL A 35 27.56 -10.53 3.72
C VAL A 35 27.08 -9.19 3.18
N ALA A 36 28.03 -8.29 2.97
CA ALA A 36 27.91 -7.30 1.91
C ALA A 36 28.45 -7.96 0.63
N ASP A 37 27.78 -9.00 0.11
CA ASP A 37 28.18 -9.56 -1.19
C ASP A 37 27.67 -8.65 -2.32
N THR A 38 28.29 -7.48 -2.41
CA THR A 38 28.30 -6.62 -3.58
C THR A 38 29.45 -7.03 -4.51
N ARG A 39 29.67 -8.33 -4.74
CA ARG A 39 30.48 -8.75 -5.88
C ARG A 39 29.77 -8.37 -7.17
N ARG A 40 30.00 -7.14 -7.61
CA ARG A 40 30.35 -6.87 -9.01
C ARG A 40 31.40 -7.93 -9.35
N GLN A 41 31.00 -8.93 -10.13
CA GLN A 41 31.99 -9.76 -10.81
C GLN A 41 32.90 -8.80 -11.56
N SER A 42 34.15 -8.70 -11.09
CA SER A 42 35.23 -8.08 -11.83
C SER A 42 35.31 -8.81 -13.16
N ILE A 43 34.85 -8.17 -14.23
CA ILE A 43 35.17 -8.56 -15.59
C ILE A 43 36.70 -8.51 -15.65
N ASN A 44 37.34 -9.67 -15.80
CA ASN A 44 38.78 -9.77 -16.04
C ASN A 44 39.12 -8.90 -17.27
N PRO A 45 40.08 -7.95 -17.19
CA PRO A 45 40.39 -7.04 -18.30
C PRO A 45 41.06 -7.69 -19.52
N THR A 46 41.10 -9.02 -19.61
CA THR A 46 41.90 -9.74 -20.61
C THR A 46 41.11 -10.65 -21.55
N GLN A 47 39.78 -10.50 -21.64
CA GLN A 47 39.03 -11.01 -22.79
C GLN A 47 38.71 -9.89 -23.78
N THR A 48 39.55 -9.84 -24.80
CA THR A 48 39.44 -9.00 -25.99
C THR A 48 38.13 -9.27 -26.77
N HIS A 49 37.49 -8.17 -27.16
CA HIS A 49 36.49 -7.99 -28.24
C HIS A 49 35.10 -8.63 -28.07
N ASN A 50 34.18 -7.88 -27.47
CA ASN A 50 32.95 -7.47 -28.16
C ASN A 50 32.41 -6.18 -27.52
N THR A 51 32.39 -5.11 -28.31
CA THR A 51 31.77 -3.82 -28.01
C THR A 51 30.25 -4.00 -27.89
N ASN A 52 29.68 -3.80 -26.69
CA ASN A 52 28.29 -3.35 -26.43
C ASN A 52 27.99 -3.28 -24.92
N THR A 53 28.73 -2.45 -24.20
CA THR A 53 28.43 -2.10 -22.80
C THR A 53 28.30 -0.59 -22.63
N GLU A 54 27.45 0.03 -23.45
CA GLU A 54 26.73 1.21 -22.98
C GLU A 54 25.67 0.73 -22.00
N THR A 55 25.94 0.93 -20.72
CA THR A 55 24.99 0.76 -19.62
C THR A 55 23.74 1.60 -19.91
N THR A 56 22.72 0.94 -20.44
CA THR A 56 21.50 1.55 -20.94
C THR A 56 20.62 2.01 -19.78
N ARG A 57 20.25 3.29 -19.78
CA ARG A 57 19.16 3.85 -18.95
C ARG A 57 17.78 3.20 -19.22
N CYS A 58 17.68 2.28 -20.19
CA CYS A 58 16.44 1.60 -20.57
C CYS A 58 16.22 0.23 -19.95
N ASN A 59 17.26 -0.53 -19.58
CA ASN A 59 17.02 -1.81 -18.91
C ASN A 59 16.96 -1.59 -17.40
N VAL A 60 15.87 -0.94 -16.96
CA VAL A 60 15.60 -0.64 -15.55
C VAL A 60 15.41 -1.94 -14.74
N ARG A 61 15.23 -3.08 -15.43
CA ARG A 61 15.05 -4.38 -14.79
C ARG A 61 16.38 -5.02 -14.41
N SER A 62 16.58 -5.23 -13.11
CA SER A 62 17.68 -6.02 -12.58
C SER A 62 17.28 -7.49 -12.52
N ARG A 63 18.06 -8.38 -13.15
CA ARG A 63 17.80 -9.84 -13.19
C ARG A 63 16.39 -10.22 -13.70
N GLY A 64 15.72 -9.34 -14.45
CA GLY A 64 14.36 -9.52 -14.98
C GLY A 64 13.24 -8.88 -14.14
N TYR A 65 13.54 -8.37 -12.94
CA TYR A 65 12.59 -7.69 -12.06
C TYR A 65 12.77 -6.18 -12.15
N LEU A 66 11.66 -5.44 -12.14
CA LEU A 66 11.71 -4.00 -11.95
C LEU A 66 11.82 -3.70 -10.44
N PRO A 67 12.63 -2.72 -10.02
CA PRO A 67 12.64 -2.27 -8.64
C PRO A 67 11.25 -1.85 -8.16
N ILE A 68 10.91 -2.13 -6.89
CA ILE A 68 9.59 -1.84 -6.32
C ILE A 68 9.23 -0.34 -6.44
N GLU A 69 10.22 0.54 -6.25
CA GLU A 69 10.09 1.99 -6.36
C GLU A 69 9.77 2.48 -7.78
N ASN A 70 9.83 1.61 -8.79
CA ASN A 70 9.54 1.97 -10.18
C ASN A 70 8.11 1.61 -10.62
N TYR A 71 7.23 1.29 -9.67
CA TYR A 71 5.81 1.05 -9.93
C TYR A 71 4.92 2.19 -9.42
N GLY A 72 4.02 2.68 -10.28
CA GLY A 72 2.79 3.34 -9.89
C GLY A 72 1.66 2.34 -9.74
N MET A 73 0.52 2.76 -9.19
CA MET A 73 -0.69 1.93 -9.09
C MET A 73 -1.91 2.59 -9.72
N ILE A 74 -2.79 1.77 -10.31
CA ILE A 74 -4.12 2.16 -10.77
C ILE A 74 -5.16 1.24 -10.13
N GLY A 75 -6.39 1.70 -9.95
CA GLY A 75 -7.42 0.89 -9.31
C GLY A 75 -8.82 1.49 -9.40
N ASN A 76 -9.82 0.65 -9.13
CA ASN A 76 -11.24 1.03 -9.10
C ASN A 76 -11.89 0.79 -7.72
N MET A 77 -11.07 0.75 -6.66
CA MET A 77 -11.49 0.42 -5.28
C MET A 77 -12.11 -0.98 -5.13
N ARG A 78 -12.00 -1.85 -6.13
CA ARG A 78 -12.28 -3.28 -6.00
C ARG A 78 -11.01 -4.09 -6.14
N THR A 79 -10.15 -3.67 -7.07
CA THR A 79 -8.80 -4.18 -7.21
C THR A 79 -7.84 -3.06 -7.66
N VAL A 80 -6.56 -3.40 -7.70
CA VAL A 80 -5.43 -2.56 -8.10
C VAL A 80 -4.52 -3.34 -9.05
N ALA A 81 -3.90 -2.62 -9.98
CA ALA A 81 -2.80 -3.10 -10.80
C ALA A 81 -1.55 -2.22 -10.61
N LEU A 82 -0.36 -2.82 -10.64
CA LEU A 82 0.92 -2.10 -10.55
C LEU A 82 1.54 -1.90 -11.94
N CYS A 83 1.77 -0.64 -12.29
CA CYS A 83 2.23 -0.16 -13.58
C CYS A 83 3.69 0.32 -13.49
N GLY A 84 4.60 -0.37 -14.16
CA GLY A 84 6.01 -0.03 -14.21
C GLY A 84 6.30 1.20 -15.08
N THR A 85 7.38 1.91 -14.75
CA THR A 85 7.94 3.01 -15.58
C THR A 85 8.40 2.57 -16.97
N ASP A 86 8.50 1.26 -17.21
CA ASP A 86 8.82 0.64 -18.49
C ASP A 86 7.56 0.22 -19.29
N GLY A 87 6.38 0.74 -18.94
CA GLY A 87 5.15 0.54 -19.69
C GLY A 87 4.47 -0.81 -19.47
N SER A 88 4.87 -1.58 -18.45
CA SER A 88 4.23 -2.86 -18.14
C SER A 88 3.29 -2.82 -16.94
N ILE A 89 2.30 -3.70 -16.94
CA ILE A 89 1.53 -4.07 -15.76
C ILE A 89 2.03 -5.46 -15.35
N ASP A 90 2.65 -5.55 -14.18
CA ASP A 90 3.34 -6.76 -13.70
C ASP A 90 2.61 -7.47 -12.56
N PHE A 91 1.64 -6.79 -11.95
CA PHE A 91 0.91 -7.31 -10.82
C PHE A 91 -0.55 -6.86 -10.88
N CYS A 92 -1.48 -7.80 -10.78
CA CYS A 92 -2.92 -7.53 -10.69
C CYS A 92 -3.63 -8.75 -10.11
N CYS A 93 -4.28 -8.58 -8.96
CA CYS A 93 -5.31 -9.49 -8.46
C CYS A 93 -6.64 -9.16 -9.14
N TYR A 94 -7.48 -10.14 -9.44
CA TYR A 94 -8.72 -9.85 -10.16
C TYR A 94 -9.82 -10.86 -9.83
N PRO A 95 -11.08 -10.44 -9.60
CA PRO A 95 -11.60 -9.07 -9.71
C PRO A 95 -11.49 -8.24 -8.42
N LYS A 96 -11.08 -8.84 -7.29
CA LYS A 96 -10.95 -8.15 -6.00
C LYS A 96 -9.50 -8.20 -5.48
N PHE A 97 -9.21 -7.43 -4.42
CA PHE A 97 -7.89 -7.41 -3.76
C PHE A 97 -7.39 -8.80 -3.37
N ASP A 98 -8.17 -9.57 -2.63
CA ASP A 98 -7.81 -10.90 -2.12
C ASP A 98 -8.09 -12.05 -3.12
N SER A 99 -8.49 -11.72 -4.36
CA SER A 99 -8.68 -12.71 -5.42
C SER A 99 -7.35 -13.22 -5.96
N PRO A 100 -7.32 -14.39 -6.63
CA PRO A 100 -6.12 -14.84 -7.32
C PRO A 100 -5.59 -13.84 -8.36
N SER A 101 -4.27 -13.84 -8.55
CA SER A 101 -3.64 -12.95 -9.52
C SER A 101 -3.88 -13.41 -10.96
N ILE A 102 -4.04 -12.43 -11.85
CA ILE A 102 -3.95 -12.61 -13.32
C ILE A 102 -2.60 -12.15 -13.87
N PHE A 103 -1.87 -11.33 -13.10
CA PHE A 103 -0.47 -10.97 -13.32
C PHE A 103 0.26 -11.00 -11.99
N CYS A 104 1.43 -11.61 -11.96
CA CYS A 104 2.36 -11.70 -10.84
C CYS A 104 3.82 -11.76 -11.33
N ARG A 105 4.15 -11.11 -12.47
CA ARG A 105 5.55 -10.94 -12.93
C ARG A 105 6.45 -10.27 -11.90
N LEU A 106 5.85 -9.47 -11.00
CA LEU A 106 6.54 -8.94 -9.83
C LEU A 106 7.13 -10.04 -8.94
N LEU A 107 6.46 -11.20 -8.81
CA LEU A 107 6.93 -12.32 -7.98
C LEU A 107 7.66 -13.38 -8.81
N ASP A 108 7.35 -13.52 -10.09
CA ASP A 108 8.06 -14.46 -10.97
C ASP A 108 8.18 -13.89 -12.38
N LYS A 109 9.39 -13.50 -12.77
CA LYS A 109 9.66 -12.85 -14.07
C LYS A 109 9.29 -13.68 -15.29
N ASN A 110 9.23 -15.01 -15.17
CA ASN A 110 9.03 -15.93 -16.27
C ASN A 110 7.59 -16.46 -16.30
N LYS A 111 7.07 -16.86 -15.13
CA LYS A 111 5.76 -17.52 -15.01
C LYS A 111 4.63 -16.55 -14.69
N GLY A 112 4.96 -15.40 -14.12
CA GLY A 112 3.98 -14.54 -13.49
C GLY A 112 3.05 -13.79 -14.44
N GLY A 113 3.36 -13.74 -15.74
CA GLY A 113 2.52 -13.05 -16.72
C GLY A 113 2.47 -11.53 -16.56
N HIS A 114 2.20 -10.81 -17.63
CA HIS A 114 2.21 -9.35 -17.69
C HIS A 114 1.39 -8.80 -18.85
N PHE A 115 1.14 -7.49 -18.80
CA PHE A 115 0.66 -6.71 -19.94
C PHE A 115 1.64 -5.55 -20.21
N SER A 116 2.42 -5.63 -21.28
CA SER A 116 3.44 -4.66 -21.64
C SER A 116 3.13 -3.91 -22.94
N LEU A 117 3.33 -2.60 -22.92
CA LEU A 117 3.29 -1.70 -24.07
C LEU A 117 4.59 -0.89 -24.04
N ARG A 118 5.52 -1.18 -24.95
CA ARG A 118 6.88 -0.62 -24.92
C ARG A 118 7.29 -0.04 -26.26
N PRO A 119 7.87 1.17 -26.31
CA PRO A 119 8.54 1.64 -27.51
C PRO A 119 9.69 0.70 -27.89
N LYS A 120 9.86 0.44 -29.18
CA LYS A 120 11.00 -0.33 -29.73
C LYS A 120 12.33 0.43 -29.60
N THR A 121 12.26 1.75 -29.61
CA THR A 121 13.42 2.64 -29.50
C THR A 121 13.80 2.88 -28.04
N HIS A 122 15.08 3.19 -27.84
CA HIS A 122 15.59 3.58 -26.53
C HIS A 122 14.94 4.90 -26.08
N THR A 123 14.40 4.92 -24.86
CA THR A 123 13.63 6.06 -24.33
C THR A 123 14.01 6.37 -22.87
N SER A 124 14.01 7.66 -22.53
CA SER A 124 13.99 8.12 -21.14
C SER A 124 12.54 8.18 -20.67
N ASN A 125 12.25 7.50 -19.55
CA ASN A 125 10.86 7.36 -19.09
C ASN A 125 10.56 8.29 -17.91
N LYS A 126 9.37 8.87 -17.90
CA LYS A 126 8.85 9.70 -16.80
C LYS A 126 7.41 9.30 -16.50
N GLN A 127 7.12 8.98 -15.24
CA GLN A 127 5.78 8.58 -14.82
C GLN A 127 5.24 9.54 -13.77
N GLN A 128 3.96 9.88 -13.86
CA GLN A 128 3.26 10.78 -12.94
C GLN A 128 1.77 10.47 -12.93
N TYR A 129 1.09 10.83 -11.83
CA TYR A 129 -0.37 10.87 -11.83
C TYR A 129 -0.88 12.16 -12.46
N LEU A 130 -2.05 12.10 -13.10
CA LEU A 130 -2.79 13.32 -13.39
C LEU A 130 -3.16 14.03 -12.08
N PRO A 131 -3.16 15.38 -12.06
CA PRO A 131 -3.43 16.14 -10.86
C PRO A 131 -4.73 15.71 -10.17
N ASN A 132 -4.68 15.57 -8.85
CA ASN A 132 -5.85 15.26 -8.02
C ASN A 132 -6.55 13.94 -8.38
N GLY A 133 -5.84 12.92 -8.87
CA GLY A 133 -6.44 11.60 -9.09
C GLY A 133 -5.50 10.42 -9.23
N ASN A 134 -6.09 9.29 -9.64
CA ASN A 134 -5.41 8.00 -9.83
C ASN A 134 -5.47 7.52 -11.28
N ILE A 135 -5.24 8.47 -12.19
CA ILE A 135 -4.99 8.18 -13.60
C ILE A 135 -3.48 8.37 -13.78
N LEU A 136 -2.81 7.31 -14.21
CA LEU A 136 -1.37 7.27 -14.29
C LEU A 136 -0.92 7.54 -15.73
N THR A 137 0.14 8.32 -15.88
CA THR A 137 0.69 8.68 -17.18
C THR A 137 2.18 8.34 -17.20
N THR A 138 2.61 7.53 -18.17
CA THR A 138 4.01 7.20 -18.42
C THR A 138 4.42 7.75 -19.78
N ARG A 139 5.37 8.69 -19.79
CA ARG A 139 5.94 9.30 -21.00
C ARG A 139 7.26 8.64 -21.37
N PHE A 140 7.44 8.40 -22.65
CA PHE A 140 8.63 7.83 -23.26
C PHE A 140 9.24 8.88 -24.18
N LEU A 141 10.48 9.27 -23.89
CA LEU A 141 11.17 10.38 -24.56
C LEU A 141 12.38 9.85 -25.33
N SER A 142 12.40 10.02 -26.64
CA SER A 142 13.58 9.83 -27.49
C SER A 142 13.75 11.00 -28.47
N ASP A 143 14.88 11.04 -29.16
CA ASP A 143 15.14 12.04 -30.20
C ASP A 143 14.17 11.87 -31.39
N ASP A 144 13.82 10.62 -31.71
CA ASP A 144 12.93 10.27 -32.83
C ASP A 144 11.44 10.51 -32.54
N GLY A 145 11.04 10.51 -31.27
CA GLY A 145 9.64 10.69 -30.93
C GLY A 145 9.35 10.78 -29.43
N VAL A 146 8.14 11.25 -29.12
CA VAL A 146 7.62 11.31 -27.76
C VAL A 146 6.27 10.62 -27.74
N ALA A 147 6.14 9.62 -26.88
CA ALA A 147 4.89 8.91 -26.69
C ALA A 147 4.48 8.89 -25.23
N GLN A 148 3.21 8.59 -25.00
CA GLN A 148 2.60 8.60 -23.68
C GLN A 148 1.63 7.42 -23.55
N ILE A 149 1.68 6.74 -22.41
CA ILE A 149 0.68 5.75 -22.00
C ILE A 149 -0.11 6.35 -20.85
N THR A 150 -1.44 6.35 -20.97
CA THR A 150 -2.36 6.72 -19.90
C THR A 150 -3.10 5.47 -19.41
N ASP A 151 -2.89 5.12 -18.16
CA ASP A 151 -3.39 3.91 -17.51
C ASP A 151 -4.43 4.28 -16.43
N TYR A 152 -5.60 3.64 -16.45
CA TYR A 152 -6.60 3.77 -15.40
C TYR A 152 -7.57 2.58 -15.37
N MET A 153 -8.27 2.42 -14.24
CA MET A 153 -9.48 1.61 -14.16
C MET A 153 -10.69 2.52 -14.00
N HIS A 154 -11.78 2.21 -14.70
CA HIS A 154 -12.94 3.08 -14.70
C HIS A 154 -13.61 3.19 -13.33
N LEU A 155 -14.00 4.42 -12.96
CA LEU A 155 -14.91 4.72 -11.86
C LEU A 155 -16.08 5.59 -12.36
N PRO A 156 -17.33 5.31 -11.93
CA PRO A 156 -18.46 6.16 -12.24
C PRO A 156 -18.34 7.51 -11.52
N GLU A 157 -18.88 8.56 -12.13
CA GLU A 157 -18.81 9.95 -11.61
C GLU A 157 -19.48 10.12 -10.24
N THR A 158 -20.51 9.31 -9.96
CA THR A 158 -21.14 9.22 -8.65
C THR A 158 -20.85 7.86 -8.00
N SER A 159 -20.83 7.85 -6.67
CA SER A 159 -20.73 6.61 -5.88
C SER A 159 -21.74 5.59 -6.37
N GLN A 160 -21.35 4.32 -6.50
CA GLN A 160 -22.17 3.28 -7.14
C GLN A 160 -23.52 3.09 -6.45
N ARG A 161 -23.63 3.34 -5.14
CA ARG A 161 -24.91 3.32 -4.40
C ARG A 161 -25.94 4.30 -4.96
N THR A 162 -25.49 5.33 -5.68
CA THR A 162 -26.32 6.36 -6.33
C THR A 162 -26.24 6.32 -7.86
N SER A 163 -25.35 5.49 -8.42
CA SER A 163 -25.22 5.33 -9.87
C SER A 163 -26.29 4.37 -10.39
N THR A 164 -26.95 4.75 -11.47
CA THR A 164 -27.86 3.87 -12.21
C THR A 164 -27.13 2.98 -13.22
N LYS A 165 -25.83 3.22 -13.45
CA LYS A 165 -24.99 2.47 -14.40
C LYS A 165 -24.02 1.53 -13.66
N PRO A 166 -23.80 0.31 -14.15
CA PRO A 166 -22.88 -0.65 -13.54
C PRO A 166 -21.43 -0.20 -13.70
N LEU A 167 -20.58 -0.59 -12.74
CA LEU A 167 -19.13 -0.47 -12.88
C LEU A 167 -18.66 -1.34 -14.04
N LEU A 168 -17.80 -0.77 -14.88
CA LEU A 168 -17.02 -1.50 -15.87
C LEU A 168 -15.63 -1.76 -15.27
N PRO A 169 -15.31 -2.98 -14.77
CA PRO A 169 -14.03 -3.30 -14.15
C PRO A 169 -12.94 -3.50 -15.21
N TRP A 170 -12.71 -2.47 -16.02
CA TRP A 170 -11.83 -2.53 -17.17
C TRP A 170 -10.47 -1.93 -16.82
N ILE A 171 -9.41 -2.60 -17.26
CA ILE A 171 -8.08 -2.01 -17.35
C ILE A 171 -8.01 -1.32 -18.71
N ILE A 172 -7.89 0.01 -18.69
CA ILE A 172 -7.85 0.85 -19.88
C ILE A 172 -6.47 1.45 -20.00
N ARG A 173 -5.83 1.24 -21.15
CA ARG A 173 -4.48 1.73 -21.44
C ARG A 173 -4.49 2.44 -22.78
N THR A 174 -4.17 3.73 -22.78
CA THR A 174 -4.24 4.55 -23.98
C THR A 174 -2.85 5.04 -24.36
N VAL A 175 -2.36 4.62 -25.52
CA VAL A 175 -1.07 5.01 -26.10
C VAL A 175 -1.29 6.14 -27.09
N GLU A 176 -0.58 7.24 -26.94
CA GLU A 176 -0.63 8.41 -27.81
C GLU A 176 0.78 8.85 -28.20
N VAL A 177 0.97 9.27 -29.45
CA VAL A 177 2.21 9.89 -29.89
C VAL A 177 2.04 11.41 -29.98
N ILE A 178 2.86 12.11 -29.18
CA ILE A 178 2.85 13.56 -29.04
C ILE A 178 3.75 14.22 -30.10
N ARG A 179 4.83 13.54 -30.48
CA ARG A 179 5.82 14.02 -31.46
C ARG A 179 6.45 12.86 -32.20
N GLY A 180 6.67 13.03 -33.50
CA GLY A 180 7.38 12.08 -34.35
C GLY A 180 6.59 10.81 -34.62
N THR A 181 7.32 9.73 -34.89
CA THR A 181 6.75 8.41 -35.16
C THR A 181 7.37 7.40 -34.20
N VAL A 182 6.54 6.64 -33.47
CA VAL A 182 7.01 5.68 -32.48
C VAL A 182 6.41 4.31 -32.75
N SER A 183 7.28 3.31 -32.87
CA SER A 183 6.90 1.90 -32.99
C SER A 183 6.87 1.24 -31.62
N PHE A 184 5.86 0.40 -31.39
CA PHE A 184 5.61 -0.27 -30.12
C PHE A 184 5.57 -1.79 -30.26
N ASP A 185 6.03 -2.45 -29.20
CA ASP A 185 5.78 -3.85 -28.91
C ASP A 185 4.66 -3.96 -27.86
N LEU A 186 3.67 -4.79 -28.19
CA LEU A 186 2.59 -5.24 -27.32
C LEU A 186 2.90 -6.67 -26.88
N GLU A 187 2.85 -6.92 -25.59
CA GLU A 187 2.88 -8.27 -25.01
C GLU A 187 1.76 -8.39 -23.98
N LEU A 188 0.95 -9.44 -24.09
CA LEU A 188 -0.08 -9.73 -23.10
C LEU A 188 -0.09 -11.24 -22.81
N TYR A 189 0.31 -11.57 -21.59
CA TYR A 189 0.43 -12.92 -21.07
C TYR A 189 -0.28 -13.01 -19.73
N PRO A 190 -1.58 -13.36 -19.70
CA PRO A 190 -2.26 -13.66 -18.45
C PRO A 190 -1.66 -14.91 -17.79
N ALA A 191 -1.56 -14.89 -16.46
CA ALA A 191 -1.17 -16.03 -15.65
C ALA A 191 -2.19 -16.21 -14.52
N PHE A 192 -3.26 -16.94 -14.83
CA PHE A 192 -4.42 -17.09 -13.96
C PHE A 192 -4.10 -17.90 -12.71
N ASN A 193 -4.83 -17.59 -11.63
CA ASN A 193 -4.75 -18.28 -10.36
C ASN A 193 -3.31 -18.39 -9.83
N TYR A 194 -2.61 -17.25 -9.74
CA TYR A 194 -1.20 -17.22 -9.32
C TYR A 194 -0.28 -18.04 -10.22
N ALA A 195 -0.53 -18.02 -11.54
CA ALA A 195 0.17 -18.86 -12.52
C ALA A 195 0.03 -20.39 -12.28
N MET A 196 -1.10 -20.84 -11.72
CA MET A 196 -1.40 -22.27 -11.56
C MET A 196 -2.36 -22.79 -12.63
N ASP A 197 -3.31 -21.97 -13.06
CA ASP A 197 -4.35 -22.40 -14.01
C ASP A 197 -3.81 -22.34 -15.43
N LYS A 198 -4.00 -23.43 -16.18
CA LYS A 198 -3.82 -23.40 -17.63
C LYS A 198 -4.94 -22.61 -18.29
N HIS A 199 -4.63 -21.97 -19.43
CA HIS A 199 -5.64 -21.28 -20.23
C HIS A 199 -5.45 -21.49 -21.73
N THR A 200 -6.52 -21.27 -22.48
CA THR A 200 -6.50 -21.17 -23.94
C THR A 200 -6.60 -19.72 -24.38
N THR A 201 -6.11 -19.44 -25.58
CA THR A 201 -6.14 -18.11 -26.22
C THR A 201 -6.69 -18.25 -27.61
N GLU A 202 -7.77 -17.52 -27.89
CA GLU A 202 -8.46 -17.50 -29.17
C GLU A 202 -8.53 -16.07 -29.69
N ILE A 203 -8.24 -15.89 -30.98
CA ILE A 203 -8.42 -14.61 -31.67
C ILE A 203 -9.71 -14.72 -32.48
N GLU A 204 -10.79 -14.16 -31.91
CA GLU A 204 -12.09 -14.08 -32.56
C GLU A 204 -12.09 -12.91 -33.53
N ARG A 205 -12.24 -13.17 -34.84
CA ARG A 205 -12.55 -12.11 -35.80
C ARG A 205 -14.05 -11.87 -35.78
N ARG A 206 -14.48 -10.63 -35.53
CA ARG A 206 -15.90 -10.27 -35.72
C ARG A 206 -16.26 -10.48 -37.19
N GLY A 207 -17.25 -11.34 -37.44
CA GLY A 207 -17.71 -11.68 -38.78
C GLY A 207 -18.29 -10.47 -39.53
N THR A 208 -18.14 -10.51 -40.84
CA THR A 208 -18.43 -9.49 -41.85
C THR A 208 -19.90 -9.04 -42.00
N GLN A 209 -20.80 -9.39 -41.07
CA GLN A 209 -22.23 -8.99 -41.15
C GLN A 209 -22.58 -7.67 -40.44
N GLU A 210 -21.59 -7.00 -39.83
CA GLU A 210 -21.68 -5.57 -39.47
C GLU A 210 -20.66 -4.72 -40.26
N GLU A 211 -20.16 -5.23 -41.39
CA GLU A 211 -19.32 -4.46 -42.31
C GLU A 211 -20.16 -3.44 -43.06
N GLU A 212 -19.86 -2.16 -42.84
CA GLU A 212 -19.58 -1.23 -43.94
C GLU A 212 -19.01 0.08 -43.35
N ALA A 213 -17.80 0.41 -43.80
CA ALA A 213 -17.03 1.64 -43.57
C ALA A 213 -16.56 1.93 -42.12
N PRO A 214 -15.49 2.74 -41.94
CA PRO A 214 -15.38 3.53 -40.71
C PRO A 214 -16.74 4.19 -40.49
N ARG A 215 -17.45 3.81 -39.42
CA ARG A 215 -18.69 4.47 -39.05
C ARG A 215 -18.32 5.89 -38.64
N LEU A 216 -18.29 6.79 -39.62
CA LEU A 216 -18.38 8.22 -39.44
C LEU A 216 -19.72 8.45 -38.75
N TYR A 217 -19.72 8.48 -37.42
CA TYR A 217 -20.89 8.94 -36.68
C TYR A 217 -21.05 10.42 -37.02
N PRO A 218 -22.18 10.88 -37.59
CA PRO A 218 -22.33 12.25 -38.06
C PRO A 218 -22.20 13.34 -36.98
N GLU A 219 -22.04 12.95 -35.71
CA GLU A 219 -21.92 13.85 -34.57
C GLU A 219 -20.48 14.05 -34.08
N ASP A 220 -19.51 13.22 -34.51
CA ASP A 220 -18.10 13.32 -34.11
C ASP A 220 -17.22 13.49 -35.38
N GLU A 221 -16.58 14.64 -35.59
CA GLU A 221 -15.61 14.92 -36.68
C GLU A 221 -14.34 14.03 -36.65
N ILE A 222 -14.33 12.94 -35.85
CA ILE A 222 -13.15 12.15 -35.50
C ILE A 222 -13.18 10.79 -36.20
N SER A 223 -12.21 10.56 -37.10
CA SER A 223 -11.97 9.25 -37.71
C SER A 223 -11.39 8.27 -36.68
N TYR A 224 -12.03 7.10 -36.53
CA TYR A 224 -11.53 6.03 -35.66
C TYR A 224 -11.84 4.62 -36.23
N TYR A 225 -11.05 3.65 -35.79
CA TYR A 225 -11.13 2.24 -36.14
C TYR A 225 -11.24 1.40 -34.87
N VAL A 226 -12.13 0.40 -34.87
CA VAL A 226 -12.20 -0.61 -33.80
C VAL A 226 -11.59 -1.88 -34.34
N GLY A 227 -10.61 -2.44 -33.61
CA GLY A 227 -9.94 -3.67 -34.01
C GLY A 227 -10.93 -4.78 -34.35
N ALA A 228 -10.79 -5.38 -35.52
CA ALA A 228 -11.63 -6.52 -35.94
C ALA A 228 -11.40 -7.77 -35.07
N GLU A 229 -10.24 -7.83 -34.42
CA GLU A 229 -9.80 -8.93 -33.58
C GLU A 229 -10.17 -8.69 -32.11
N ARG A 230 -10.87 -9.66 -31.53
CA ARG A 230 -11.11 -9.77 -30.10
C ARG A 230 -10.34 -10.99 -29.61
N VAL A 231 -9.39 -10.79 -28.70
CA VAL A 231 -8.64 -11.90 -28.11
C VAL A 231 -9.34 -12.34 -26.84
N VAL A 232 -9.60 -13.63 -26.68
CA VAL A 232 -10.27 -14.19 -25.50
C VAL A 232 -9.36 -15.23 -24.86
N PHE A 233 -9.11 -15.04 -23.56
CA PHE A 233 -8.35 -15.92 -22.70
C PHE A 233 -9.32 -16.69 -21.79
N ARG A 234 -9.26 -18.03 -21.81
CA ARG A 234 -10.17 -18.89 -21.04
C ARG A 234 -9.38 -19.80 -20.11
N SER A 235 -9.52 -19.58 -18.80
CA SER A 235 -9.09 -20.49 -17.74
C SER A 235 -10.29 -21.18 -17.11
N GLU A 236 -10.05 -22.11 -16.19
CA GLU A 236 -11.11 -22.78 -15.44
C GLU A 236 -11.98 -21.81 -14.63
N SER A 237 -11.33 -20.81 -14.01
CA SER A 237 -11.96 -19.90 -13.06
C SER A 237 -12.38 -18.55 -13.67
N LEU A 238 -11.75 -18.14 -14.77
CA LEU A 238 -11.93 -16.79 -15.33
C LEU A 238 -11.82 -16.76 -16.86
N THR A 239 -12.70 -15.99 -17.49
CA THR A 239 -12.62 -15.65 -18.92
C THR A 239 -12.42 -14.15 -19.08
N MET A 240 -11.37 -13.75 -19.80
CA MET A 240 -11.05 -12.35 -20.08
C MET A 240 -11.01 -12.09 -21.57
N ASP A 241 -11.40 -10.89 -21.99
CA ASP A 241 -11.19 -10.43 -23.36
C ASP A 241 -10.34 -9.17 -23.45
N PHE A 242 -9.61 -9.09 -24.55
CA PHE A 242 -8.77 -7.97 -24.94
C PHE A 242 -9.25 -7.41 -26.28
N ARG A 243 -9.44 -6.09 -26.31
CA ARG A 243 -9.92 -5.33 -27.47
C ARG A 243 -9.12 -4.04 -27.60
N TYR A 244 -9.09 -3.47 -28.80
CA TYR A 244 -8.49 -2.15 -29.01
C TYR A 244 -9.33 -1.25 -29.91
N LEU A 245 -9.14 0.06 -29.74
CA LEU A 245 -9.71 1.12 -30.55
C LEU A 245 -8.60 2.10 -30.93
N ALA A 246 -8.52 2.46 -32.20
CA ALA A 246 -7.54 3.37 -32.77
C ALA A 246 -8.22 4.67 -33.22
N LYS A 247 -7.78 5.82 -32.70
CA LYS A 247 -8.11 7.14 -33.25
C LYS A 247 -7.08 7.47 -34.33
N CYS A 248 -7.56 7.76 -35.54
CA CYS A 248 -6.69 7.81 -36.72
C CYS A 248 -5.88 9.11 -36.81
N GLY A 249 -6.35 10.18 -36.15
CA GLY A 249 -5.71 11.48 -36.19
C GLY A 249 -5.69 12.04 -37.62
N ASP A 250 -4.60 12.70 -37.98
CA ASP A 250 -4.40 13.31 -39.30
C ASP A 250 -3.88 12.32 -40.37
N TYR A 251 -3.70 11.05 -40.01
CA TYR A 251 -3.06 10.02 -40.83
C TYR A 251 -3.97 8.79 -41.04
N GLU A 252 -3.50 7.81 -41.82
CA GLU A 252 -4.19 6.53 -41.95
C GLU A 252 -4.30 5.83 -40.59
N CYS A 253 -5.47 5.24 -40.31
CA CYS A 253 -5.75 4.62 -39.02
C CYS A 253 -4.68 3.57 -38.65
N PRO A 254 -4.09 3.66 -37.45
CA PRO A 254 -3.06 2.73 -37.06
C PRO A 254 -3.67 1.35 -36.81
N MET A 255 -3.00 0.33 -37.33
CA MET A 255 -3.40 -1.07 -37.19
C MET A 255 -2.50 -1.75 -36.16
N VAL A 256 -3.11 -2.52 -35.26
CA VAL A 256 -2.36 -3.36 -34.32
C VAL A 256 -2.35 -4.78 -34.86
N HIS A 257 -1.16 -5.27 -35.24
CA HIS A 257 -1.00 -6.62 -35.74
C HIS A 257 -0.83 -7.56 -34.55
N ILE A 258 -1.89 -8.29 -34.19
CA ILE A 258 -1.88 -9.21 -33.06
C ILE A 258 -1.63 -10.63 -33.58
N ARG A 259 -0.69 -11.33 -32.93
CA ARG A 259 -0.44 -12.76 -33.16
C ARG A 259 -0.44 -13.51 -31.83
N LYS A 260 -0.99 -14.71 -31.85
CA LYS A 260 -0.88 -15.66 -30.73
C LYS A 260 0.57 -16.12 -30.63
N ASP A 261 1.09 -16.17 -29.41
CA ASP A 261 2.43 -16.68 -29.11
C ASP A 261 2.31 -18.05 -28.43
N GLU A 262 2.67 -19.11 -29.14
CA GLU A 262 2.60 -20.50 -28.65
C GLU A 262 3.92 -21.00 -28.07
N ASP A 263 5.01 -20.25 -28.23
CA ASP A 263 6.38 -20.73 -28.00
C ASP A 263 6.88 -20.54 -26.55
N ASN A 264 6.06 -20.01 -25.64
CA ASN A 264 6.49 -19.74 -24.27
C ASN A 264 6.14 -20.89 -23.31
N SER A 265 7.12 -21.79 -23.10
CA SER A 265 6.96 -22.99 -22.28
C SER A 265 6.81 -22.75 -20.77
N ASP A 266 7.24 -21.59 -20.28
CA ASP A 266 7.23 -21.28 -18.83
C ASP A 266 5.86 -20.77 -18.35
N LEU A 267 5.00 -20.31 -19.27
CA LEU A 267 3.67 -19.80 -18.97
C LEU A 267 2.61 -20.92 -19.02
N THR A 268 1.50 -20.72 -18.32
CA THR A 268 0.42 -21.72 -18.22
C THR A 268 -0.50 -21.78 -19.44
N GLY A 269 -0.31 -20.87 -20.40
CA GLY A 269 -1.03 -20.87 -21.66
C GLY A 269 -0.49 -19.81 -22.63
N PRO A 270 -0.95 -19.83 -23.90
CA PRO A 270 -0.46 -18.94 -24.93
C PRO A 270 -0.80 -17.49 -24.60
N GLY A 271 0.12 -16.56 -24.85
CA GLY A 271 -0.19 -15.13 -24.81
C GLY A 271 -0.45 -14.57 -26.20
N ILE A 272 -0.37 -13.25 -26.30
CA ILE A 272 -0.30 -12.55 -27.57
C ILE A 272 0.92 -11.62 -27.61
N LYS A 273 1.49 -11.50 -28.79
CA LYS A 273 2.41 -10.42 -29.17
C LYS A 273 1.73 -9.56 -30.21
N GLY A 274 2.06 -8.28 -30.23
CA GLY A 274 1.67 -7.43 -31.33
C GLY A 274 2.65 -6.31 -31.57
N GLU A 275 2.59 -5.76 -32.77
CA GLU A 275 3.44 -4.65 -33.20
C GLU A 275 2.55 -3.61 -33.85
N PHE A 276 2.80 -2.34 -33.54
CA PHE A 276 2.09 -1.22 -34.15
C PHE A 276 2.98 0.01 -34.17
N GLN A 277 2.64 0.96 -35.04
CA GLN A 277 3.33 2.23 -35.14
C GLN A 277 2.30 3.34 -35.05
N LEU A 278 2.66 4.42 -34.35
CA LEU A 278 1.83 5.60 -34.19
C LEU A 278 2.60 6.84 -34.64
N GLN A 279 1.89 7.74 -35.29
CA GLN A 279 2.34 9.08 -35.67
C GLN A 279 1.68 10.13 -34.77
N GLU A 280 2.14 11.38 -34.88
CA GLU A 280 1.54 12.53 -34.17
C GLU A 280 0.01 12.52 -34.31
N THR A 281 -0.71 12.88 -33.25
CA THR A 281 -2.19 12.90 -33.15
C THR A 281 -2.88 11.53 -33.13
N GLN A 282 -2.16 10.44 -33.41
CA GLN A 282 -2.71 9.10 -33.36
C GLN A 282 -2.72 8.55 -31.93
N GLN A 283 -3.75 7.75 -31.66
CA GLN A 283 -3.93 7.14 -30.35
C GLN A 283 -4.51 5.74 -30.49
N VAL A 284 -4.06 4.80 -29.67
CA VAL A 284 -4.65 3.46 -29.54
C VAL A 284 -5.00 3.19 -28.09
N THR A 285 -6.27 2.89 -27.83
CA THR A 285 -6.76 2.48 -26.52
C THR A 285 -6.97 0.97 -26.49
N PHE A 286 -6.32 0.32 -25.53
CA PHE A 286 -6.44 -1.09 -25.22
C PHE A 286 -7.33 -1.28 -23.99
N VAL A 287 -8.21 -2.28 -24.05
CA VAL A 287 -9.13 -2.64 -22.98
C VAL A 287 -8.97 -4.12 -22.65
N LEU A 288 -8.58 -4.41 -21.41
CA LEU A 288 -8.57 -5.75 -20.83
C LEU A 288 -9.63 -5.84 -19.73
N ARG A 289 -10.48 -6.86 -19.79
CA ARG A 289 -11.60 -7.01 -18.84
C ARG A 289 -12.08 -8.46 -18.76
N GLN A 290 -12.87 -8.75 -17.73
CA GLN A 290 -13.63 -9.99 -17.66
C GLN A 290 -14.79 -9.97 -18.66
N VAL A 291 -14.99 -11.09 -19.36
CA VAL A 291 -16.17 -11.27 -20.22
C VAL A 291 -17.42 -11.35 -19.34
N PRO A 292 -18.43 -10.48 -19.53
CA PRO A 292 -19.66 -10.56 -18.75
C PRO A 292 -20.34 -11.93 -18.91
N PRO A 293 -20.90 -12.52 -17.84
CA PRO A 293 -21.57 -13.80 -17.93
C PRO A 293 -22.73 -13.72 -18.93
N SER A 294 -22.69 -14.56 -19.97
CA SER A 294 -23.77 -14.70 -20.93
C SER A 294 -24.96 -15.39 -20.26
N ARG A 295 -25.97 -14.64 -19.80
CA ARG A 295 -27.27 -15.26 -19.56
C ARG A 295 -27.91 -15.58 -20.92
N PRO A 296 -28.36 -16.82 -21.18
CA PRO A 296 -29.26 -17.04 -22.30
C PRO A 296 -30.50 -16.18 -22.06
N ALA A 297 -30.77 -15.23 -22.95
CA ALA A 297 -32.03 -14.52 -22.92
C ALA A 297 -33.13 -15.55 -23.21
N PRO A 298 -34.16 -15.69 -22.36
CA PRO A 298 -35.35 -16.42 -22.78
C PRO A 298 -35.88 -15.77 -24.05
N GLU A 299 -36.33 -16.57 -25.01
CA GLU A 299 -36.65 -16.20 -26.40
C GLU A 299 -37.67 -15.04 -26.56
N ASN A 300 -38.24 -14.53 -25.46
CA ASN A 300 -39.31 -13.53 -25.43
C ASN A 300 -39.03 -12.22 -24.66
N GLU A 301 -37.79 -11.86 -24.30
CA GLU A 301 -37.49 -10.54 -23.67
C GLU A 301 -36.72 -9.57 -24.60
N THR A 302 -37.46 -8.68 -25.27
CA THR A 302 -37.02 -7.94 -26.48
C THR A 302 -36.52 -6.50 -26.29
N TYR A 303 -36.27 -6.00 -25.07
CA TYR A 303 -35.68 -4.65 -24.89
C TYR A 303 -34.85 -4.50 -23.60
N ILE A 304 -35.34 -5.03 -22.47
CA ILE A 304 -34.66 -4.94 -21.17
C ILE A 304 -33.36 -5.76 -21.17
N ALA A 305 -33.39 -6.97 -21.72
CA ALA A 305 -32.20 -7.82 -21.88
C ALA A 305 -31.12 -7.15 -22.76
N THR A 306 -31.52 -6.48 -23.84
CA THR A 306 -30.62 -5.71 -24.71
C THR A 306 -30.00 -4.52 -23.98
N LYS A 307 -30.79 -3.75 -23.22
CA LYS A 307 -30.30 -2.61 -22.43
C LYS A 307 -29.35 -3.04 -21.31
N GLN A 308 -29.62 -4.17 -20.65
CA GLN A 308 -28.76 -4.73 -19.62
C GLN A 308 -27.46 -5.29 -20.20
N ARG A 309 -27.52 -5.95 -21.37
CA ARG A 309 -26.35 -6.40 -22.11
C ARG A 309 -25.48 -5.21 -22.53
N LEU A 310 -26.06 -4.15 -23.09
CA LEU A 310 -25.33 -2.92 -23.46
C LEU A 310 -24.75 -2.19 -22.25
N ALA A 311 -25.32 -2.34 -21.05
CA ALA A 311 -24.78 -1.76 -19.84
C ALA A 311 -23.51 -2.49 -19.35
N LEU A 312 -23.40 -3.80 -19.58
CA LEU A 312 -22.28 -4.64 -19.11
C LEU A 312 -21.22 -4.92 -20.20
N ASP A 313 -21.63 -4.98 -21.47
CA ASP A 313 -20.77 -5.09 -22.65
C ASP A 313 -21.14 -4.00 -23.68
N PRO A 314 -20.92 -2.71 -23.36
CA PRO A 314 -21.11 -1.65 -24.34
C PRO A 314 -20.12 -1.80 -25.51
N PRO A 315 -20.52 -1.39 -26.74
CA PRO A 315 -19.61 -1.33 -27.87
C PRO A 315 -18.47 -0.36 -27.57
N LEU A 316 -17.25 -0.71 -27.96
CA LEU A 316 -16.09 0.14 -27.78
C LEU A 316 -16.14 1.29 -28.80
N THR A 317 -16.32 2.52 -28.33
CA THR A 317 -16.34 3.74 -29.15
C THR A 317 -15.45 4.81 -28.53
N VAL A 318 -15.04 5.82 -29.32
CA VAL A 318 -14.26 6.97 -28.82
C VAL A 318 -15.03 7.67 -27.72
N SER A 319 -16.31 8.00 -27.97
CA SER A 319 -17.15 8.73 -27.03
C SER A 319 -17.36 7.95 -25.72
N LEU A 320 -17.39 6.60 -25.75
CA LEU A 320 -17.39 5.77 -24.54
C LEU A 320 -16.08 5.92 -23.77
N VAL A 321 -14.94 5.70 -24.42
CA VAL A 321 -13.62 5.77 -23.76
C VAL A 321 -13.40 7.14 -23.12
N GLU A 322 -13.70 8.22 -23.85
CA GLU A 322 -13.62 9.59 -23.34
C GLU A 322 -14.59 9.84 -22.17
N ALA A 323 -15.79 9.26 -22.21
CA ALA A 323 -16.71 9.32 -21.08
C ALA A 323 -16.17 8.58 -19.85
N LEU A 324 -15.59 7.38 -20.02
CA LEU A 324 -15.00 6.62 -18.91
C LEU A 324 -13.81 7.37 -18.29
N PHE A 325 -12.97 7.99 -19.12
CA PHE A 325 -11.87 8.84 -18.66
C PHE A 325 -12.39 10.03 -17.85
N ARG A 326 -13.32 10.82 -18.41
CA ARG A 326 -13.90 11.99 -17.74
C ARG A 326 -14.58 11.64 -16.43
N GLN A 327 -15.38 10.57 -16.40
CA GLN A 327 -16.05 10.12 -15.17
C GLN A 327 -15.05 9.73 -14.08
N THR A 328 -14.00 9.00 -14.45
CA THR A 328 -12.94 8.60 -13.52
C THR A 328 -12.17 9.81 -12.99
N ALA A 329 -11.81 10.76 -13.85
CA ALA A 329 -11.14 11.99 -13.45
C ALA A 329 -12.01 12.84 -12.51
N ASN A 330 -13.28 13.05 -12.87
CA ASN A 330 -14.24 13.79 -12.06
C ASN A 330 -14.47 13.15 -10.70
N TYR A 331 -14.56 11.81 -10.63
CA TYR A 331 -14.71 11.09 -9.37
C TYR A 331 -13.57 11.43 -8.41
N TRP A 332 -12.32 11.26 -8.86
CA TRP A 332 -11.15 11.50 -8.03
C TRP A 332 -11.01 12.96 -7.60
N GLN A 333 -11.16 13.89 -8.54
CA GLN A 333 -11.07 15.33 -8.28
C GLN A 333 -12.15 15.78 -7.29
N LYS A 334 -13.38 15.31 -7.45
CA LYS A 334 -14.48 15.60 -6.53
C LYS A 334 -14.21 15.04 -5.14
N TRP A 335 -13.72 13.81 -5.05
CA TRP A 335 -13.43 13.16 -3.77
C TRP A 335 -12.31 13.89 -3.01
N ILE A 336 -11.15 14.12 -3.64
CA ILE A 336 -10.02 14.78 -2.98
C ILE A 336 -10.30 16.27 -2.72
N GLY A 337 -11.15 16.90 -3.53
CA GLY A 337 -11.66 18.25 -3.31
C GLY A 337 -12.43 18.42 -1.99
N GLY A 338 -12.93 17.32 -1.40
CA GLY A 338 -13.53 17.32 -0.06
C GLY A 338 -12.53 17.52 1.09
N SER A 339 -11.23 17.38 0.83
CA SER A 339 -10.19 17.50 1.86
C SER A 339 -10.03 18.93 2.39
N ARG A 340 -10.02 19.04 3.72
CA ARG A 340 -9.86 20.30 4.47
C ARG A 340 -8.42 20.61 4.84
N TYR A 341 -7.46 19.73 4.54
CA TYR A 341 -6.05 19.97 4.87
C TYR A 341 -5.47 21.15 4.07
N ARG A 342 -4.72 22.03 4.75
CA ARG A 342 -4.09 23.24 4.19
C ARG A 342 -2.62 23.40 4.64
N GLY A 343 -2.03 22.36 5.22
CA GLY A 343 -0.68 22.39 5.76
C GLY A 343 0.43 22.37 4.70
N ARG A 344 1.67 22.52 5.17
CA ARG A 344 2.88 22.70 4.35
C ARG A 344 3.11 21.60 3.30
N TRP A 345 2.81 20.34 3.62
CA TRP A 345 3.06 19.17 2.75
C TRP A 345 1.83 18.73 1.97
N ARG A 346 1.01 19.69 1.52
CA ARG A 346 -0.30 19.45 0.88
C ARG A 346 -0.26 18.35 -0.18
N GLU A 347 0.63 18.45 -1.17
CA GLU A 347 0.66 17.54 -2.32
C GLU A 347 0.92 16.08 -1.89
N HIS A 348 1.90 15.86 -1.02
CA HIS A 348 2.21 14.53 -0.50
C HIS A 348 1.07 13.96 0.37
N VAL A 349 0.41 14.82 1.16
CA VAL A 349 -0.75 14.43 1.98
C VAL A 349 -1.93 14.03 1.11
N MET A 350 -2.23 14.80 0.05
CA MET A 350 -3.30 14.45 -0.88
C MET A 350 -2.97 13.17 -1.66
N ARG A 351 -1.70 12.98 -2.05
CA ARG A 351 -1.24 11.77 -2.73
C ARG A 351 -1.46 10.53 -1.85
N SER A 352 -1.07 10.61 -0.58
CA SER A 352 -1.27 9.53 0.40
C SER A 352 -2.75 9.28 0.70
N ALA A 353 -3.58 10.32 0.78
CA ALA A 353 -5.02 10.18 0.98
C ALA A 353 -5.69 9.43 -0.18
N LEU A 354 -5.35 9.78 -1.43
CA LEU A 354 -5.81 9.08 -2.62
C LEU A 354 -5.32 7.63 -2.69
N THR A 355 -4.12 7.34 -2.16
CA THR A 355 -3.62 5.97 -2.00
C THR A 355 -4.47 5.17 -1.02
N LEU A 356 -4.68 5.67 0.20
CA LEU A 356 -5.54 5.02 1.19
C LEU A 356 -6.96 4.78 0.66
N LYS A 357 -7.48 5.73 -0.13
CA LYS A 357 -8.77 5.59 -0.79
C LYS A 357 -8.80 4.46 -1.83
N MET A 358 -7.72 4.29 -2.60
CA MET A 358 -7.63 3.13 -3.51
C MET A 358 -7.56 1.81 -2.77
N LEU A 359 -6.99 1.76 -1.56
CA LEU A 359 -6.95 0.57 -0.70
C LEU A 359 -8.25 0.32 0.07
N THR A 360 -9.24 1.21 -0.07
CA THR A 360 -10.57 1.05 0.54
C THR A 360 -11.50 0.32 -0.43
N TYR A 361 -11.87 -0.92 -0.10
CA TYR A 361 -12.79 -1.74 -0.86
C TYR A 361 -14.20 -1.13 -0.87
N GLU A 362 -14.61 -0.60 -2.02
CA GLU A 362 -15.84 0.19 -2.16
C GLU A 362 -17.12 -0.51 -1.68
N PRO A 363 -17.32 -1.82 -1.93
CA PRO A 363 -18.56 -2.49 -1.54
C PRO A 363 -18.81 -2.56 -0.02
N THR A 364 -17.76 -2.74 0.78
CA THR A 364 -17.91 -2.95 2.23
C THR A 364 -17.31 -1.82 3.08
N GLY A 365 -16.39 -1.03 2.53
CA GLY A 365 -15.58 -0.06 3.29
C GLY A 365 -14.38 -0.68 4.01
N ALA A 366 -14.12 -1.97 3.79
CA ALA A 366 -12.90 -2.65 4.23
C ALA A 366 -11.65 -1.93 3.69
N VAL A 367 -10.62 -1.78 4.51
CA VAL A 367 -9.32 -1.21 4.08
C VAL A 367 -8.27 -2.32 4.15
N VAL A 368 -7.65 -2.65 3.02
CA VAL A 368 -6.57 -3.65 2.98
C VAL A 368 -5.25 -3.05 3.43
N ALA A 369 -4.38 -3.85 4.07
CA ALA A 369 -3.07 -3.38 4.53
C ALA A 369 -2.14 -3.01 3.35
N ALA A 370 -2.16 -3.80 2.28
CA ALA A 370 -1.55 -3.49 0.99
C ALA A 370 -2.26 -4.26 -0.14
N PRO A 371 -2.13 -3.86 -1.42
CA PRO A 371 -2.73 -4.62 -2.52
C PRO A 371 -1.86 -5.80 -2.97
N THR A 372 -0.63 -5.93 -2.44
CA THR A 372 0.35 -6.95 -2.80
C THR A 372 0.45 -8.07 -1.77
N PHE A 373 1.11 -9.15 -2.18
CA PHE A 373 1.50 -10.26 -1.32
C PHE A 373 2.93 -10.68 -1.61
N SER A 374 3.59 -11.28 -0.61
CA SER A 374 4.89 -11.93 -0.71
C SER A 374 6.04 -11.08 -1.23
N LEU A 375 5.96 -9.76 -1.05
CA LEU A 375 7.13 -8.91 -1.22
C LEU A 375 8.02 -9.03 0.02
N PRO A 376 9.34 -9.13 -0.16
CA PRO A 376 10.25 -9.48 0.93
C PRO A 376 10.63 -8.27 1.79
N GLU A 377 10.62 -8.44 3.11
CA GLU A 377 11.21 -7.49 4.09
C GLU A 377 12.76 -7.47 4.00
N ALA A 378 13.36 -8.48 3.38
CA ALA A 378 14.77 -8.47 2.98
C ALA A 378 14.97 -9.36 1.76
N ILE A 379 15.71 -8.89 0.74
CA ILE A 379 15.95 -9.66 -0.49
C ILE A 379 16.63 -11.00 -0.16
N GLY A 380 16.03 -12.10 -0.65
CA GLY A 380 16.45 -13.47 -0.36
C GLY A 380 15.96 -14.00 1.00
N GLY A 381 15.27 -13.19 1.77
CA GLY A 381 14.70 -13.54 3.07
C GLY A 381 13.38 -14.31 2.98
N SER A 382 12.95 -14.81 4.15
CA SER A 382 11.75 -15.62 4.33
C SER A 382 10.53 -14.84 4.83
N ARG A 383 10.70 -13.56 5.16
CA ARG A 383 9.65 -12.65 5.63
C ARG A 383 8.89 -12.06 4.44
N ASN A 384 8.02 -12.89 3.86
CA ASN A 384 7.24 -12.60 2.65
C ASN A 384 5.78 -12.97 2.93
N TRP A 385 4.93 -11.97 3.17
CA TRP A 385 3.57 -12.16 3.71
C TRP A 385 2.49 -11.62 2.77
N ASP A 386 1.27 -12.15 2.87
CA ASP A 386 0.10 -11.65 2.14
C ASP A 386 -0.62 -10.56 2.94
N TYR A 387 -0.69 -9.35 2.38
CA TYR A 387 -1.22 -8.15 3.04
C TYR A 387 -2.56 -7.68 2.46
N ARG A 388 -3.20 -8.50 1.63
CA ARG A 388 -4.45 -8.16 0.92
C ARG A 388 -5.71 -8.24 1.80
N PHE A 389 -5.52 -8.37 3.12
CA PHE A 389 -6.57 -8.54 4.12
C PHE A 389 -6.76 -7.29 4.98
N VAL A 390 -7.83 -7.29 5.77
CA VAL A 390 -8.26 -6.19 6.61
C VAL A 390 -7.84 -6.45 8.05
N TRP A 391 -6.68 -5.90 8.45
CA TRP A 391 -6.33 -5.84 9.87
C TRP A 391 -7.20 -4.81 10.58
N ILE A 392 -7.74 -5.16 11.75
CA ILE A 392 -8.52 -4.22 12.56
C ILE A 392 -7.67 -2.98 12.88
N ARG A 393 -6.41 -3.19 13.26
CA ARG A 393 -5.42 -2.15 13.57
C ARG A 393 -5.26 -1.16 12.41
N ASP A 394 -4.80 -1.65 11.27
CA ASP A 394 -4.44 -0.85 10.09
C ASP A 394 -5.65 -0.07 9.56
N ALA A 395 -6.81 -0.72 9.50
CA ALA A 395 -8.03 -0.09 9.04
C ALA A 395 -8.54 0.98 10.04
N SER A 396 -8.45 0.72 11.35
CA SER A 396 -8.85 1.68 12.39
C SER A 396 -7.99 2.95 12.35
N PHE A 397 -6.67 2.80 12.20
CA PHE A 397 -5.77 3.94 12.05
C PHE A 397 -5.97 4.68 10.71
N THR A 398 -6.34 3.98 9.63
CA THR A 398 -6.64 4.63 8.35
C THR A 398 -7.85 5.57 8.46
N ILE A 399 -8.86 5.19 9.25
CA ILE A 399 -10.02 6.04 9.51
C ILE A 399 -9.63 7.34 10.22
N TYR A 400 -8.67 7.31 11.15
CA TYR A 400 -8.15 8.54 11.75
C TYR A 400 -7.62 9.52 10.69
N ALA A 401 -6.86 9.04 9.70
CA ALA A 401 -6.32 9.88 8.64
C ALA A 401 -7.45 10.53 7.82
N PHE A 402 -8.46 9.76 7.38
CA PHE A 402 -9.59 10.32 6.65
C PHE A 402 -10.36 11.37 7.47
N LEU A 403 -10.67 11.08 8.74
CA LEU A 403 -11.37 12.02 9.62
C LEU A 403 -10.58 13.32 9.83
N ARG A 404 -9.25 13.25 9.97
CA ARG A 404 -8.38 14.44 10.08
C ARG A 404 -8.36 15.29 8.83
N LEU A 405 -8.46 14.65 7.66
CA LEU A 405 -8.56 15.34 6.37
C LEU A 405 -9.99 15.86 6.09
N GLY A 406 -10.98 15.52 6.92
CA GLY A 406 -12.38 15.90 6.71
C GLY A 406 -13.13 15.01 5.72
N LEU A 407 -12.57 13.84 5.39
CA LEU A 407 -13.15 12.84 4.50
C LEU A 407 -13.90 11.82 5.37
N THR A 408 -15.24 11.91 5.43
CA THR A 408 -16.03 11.13 6.40
C THR A 408 -16.79 9.95 5.79
N GLU A 409 -16.93 9.88 4.46
CA GLU A 409 -17.70 8.82 3.79
C GLU A 409 -17.08 7.43 4.04
N GLU A 410 -15.76 7.33 3.96
CA GLU A 410 -15.00 6.10 4.16
C GLU A 410 -15.12 5.62 5.61
N ALA A 411 -15.06 6.56 6.56
CA ALA A 411 -15.25 6.28 7.98
C ALA A 411 -16.64 5.68 8.24
N ASP A 412 -17.70 6.24 7.67
CA ASP A 412 -19.07 5.70 7.81
C ASP A 412 -19.16 4.25 7.30
N LYS A 413 -18.55 3.95 6.15
CA LYS A 413 -18.59 2.60 5.55
C LYS A 413 -17.82 1.59 6.40
N TYR A 414 -16.61 1.94 6.82
CA TYR A 414 -15.81 1.09 7.69
C TYR A 414 -16.50 0.82 9.04
N MET A 415 -17.19 1.81 9.61
CA MET A 415 -17.96 1.60 10.84
C MET A 415 -19.09 0.57 10.66
N ASN A 416 -19.73 0.50 9.48
CA ASN A 416 -20.70 -0.56 9.18
C ASN A 416 -20.00 -1.94 9.09
N TYR A 417 -18.86 -2.01 8.40
CA TYR A 417 -18.07 -3.24 8.31
C TYR A 417 -17.71 -3.79 9.70
N ILE A 418 -17.22 -2.93 10.60
CA ILE A 418 -16.90 -3.33 11.97
C ILE A 418 -18.15 -3.65 12.79
N ALA A 419 -19.25 -2.93 12.60
CA ALA A 419 -20.51 -3.23 13.29
C ALA A 419 -20.99 -4.65 12.97
N ASP A 420 -20.80 -5.12 11.74
CA ASP A 420 -21.13 -6.49 11.34
C ASP A 420 -20.18 -7.51 11.97
N ARG A 421 -18.88 -7.22 12.08
CA ARG A 421 -17.92 -8.07 12.82
C ARG A 421 -18.23 -8.15 14.31
N CYS A 422 -18.69 -7.05 14.93
CA CYS A 422 -19.12 -7.05 16.33
C CYS A 422 -20.38 -7.90 16.60
N LYS A 423 -21.18 -8.21 15.57
CA LYS A 423 -22.34 -9.12 15.69
C LYS A 423 -21.93 -10.59 15.61
N ASP A 424 -20.81 -10.87 14.96
CA ASP A 424 -20.24 -12.20 14.76
C ASP A 424 -18.89 -12.31 15.50
N LEU A 425 -18.93 -12.18 16.82
CA LEU A 425 -17.76 -12.42 17.68
C LEU A 425 -17.43 -13.91 17.76
N ASN A 426 -16.20 -14.23 18.13
CA ASN A 426 -15.80 -15.60 18.42
C ASN A 426 -16.51 -16.13 19.68
N PRO A 427 -16.54 -17.46 19.91
CA PRO A 427 -17.22 -18.05 21.06
C PRO A 427 -16.73 -17.53 22.42
N ASP A 428 -15.47 -17.10 22.51
CA ASP A 428 -14.88 -16.50 23.71
C ASP A 428 -15.15 -14.98 23.84
N GLY A 429 -15.88 -14.39 22.90
CA GLY A 429 -16.18 -12.96 22.84
C GLY A 429 -15.10 -12.12 22.15
N SER A 430 -14.06 -12.73 21.59
CA SER A 430 -12.98 -12.03 20.88
C SER A 430 -13.35 -11.63 19.45
N LEU A 431 -12.57 -10.71 18.89
CA LEU A 431 -12.50 -10.45 17.45
C LEU A 431 -11.32 -11.21 16.86
N ASN A 432 -11.37 -11.54 15.57
CA ASN A 432 -10.17 -11.93 14.84
C ASN A 432 -9.31 -10.68 14.61
N ILE A 433 -7.99 -10.89 14.49
CA ILE A 433 -7.08 -9.77 14.25
C ILE A 433 -7.24 -9.17 12.86
N MET A 434 -7.62 -10.01 11.90
CA MET A 434 -7.82 -9.65 10.51
C MET A 434 -8.95 -10.47 9.86
N TYR A 435 -9.46 -9.95 8.75
CA TYR A 435 -10.58 -10.54 8.00
C TYR A 435 -10.34 -10.40 6.49
N SER A 436 -11.05 -11.19 5.68
CA SER A 436 -11.16 -10.92 4.24
C SER A 436 -11.91 -9.61 3.97
N ILE A 437 -11.83 -9.09 2.76
CA ILE A 437 -12.57 -7.86 2.39
C ILE A 437 -14.10 -8.01 2.48
N ASP A 438 -14.59 -9.25 2.41
CA ASP A 438 -16.00 -9.60 2.58
C ASP A 438 -16.35 -9.97 4.04
N GLY A 439 -15.34 -10.22 4.89
CA GLY A 439 -15.52 -10.48 6.32
C GLY A 439 -15.26 -11.90 6.80
N GLU A 440 -14.70 -12.75 5.95
CA GLU A 440 -14.36 -14.12 6.31
C GLU A 440 -13.25 -14.14 7.36
N LYS A 441 -13.38 -15.05 8.33
CA LYS A 441 -12.46 -15.22 9.46
C LYS A 441 -11.27 -16.13 9.17
N TYR A 442 -11.44 -17.06 8.23
CA TYR A 442 -10.46 -18.10 7.95
C TYR A 442 -9.62 -17.73 6.74
N LEU A 443 -8.32 -17.51 6.96
CA LEU A 443 -7.37 -17.01 5.95
C LEU A 443 -6.15 -17.93 5.85
N GLU A 444 -6.39 -19.19 5.50
CA GLU A 444 -5.37 -20.24 5.42
C GLU A 444 -4.12 -19.80 4.64
N GLU A 445 -2.97 -19.82 5.31
CA GLU A 445 -1.67 -19.56 4.69
C GLU A 445 -1.23 -20.75 3.86
N LYS A 446 -0.89 -20.51 2.59
CA LYS A 446 -0.41 -21.52 1.64
C LYS A 446 0.85 -21.02 0.95
N GLU A 447 1.83 -21.91 0.82
CA GLU A 447 3.04 -21.64 0.05
C GLU A 447 2.87 -22.01 -1.42
N LEU A 448 3.18 -21.08 -2.31
CA LEU A 448 3.20 -21.25 -3.76
C LEU A 448 4.60 -21.65 -4.20
N LEU A 449 4.91 -22.95 -4.09
CA LEU A 449 6.25 -23.50 -4.34
C LEU A 449 6.73 -23.36 -5.80
N HIS A 450 5.82 -23.14 -6.74
CA HIS A 450 6.15 -23.01 -8.16
C HIS A 450 6.68 -21.63 -8.55
N LEU A 451 6.48 -20.61 -7.72
CA LEU A 451 6.97 -19.25 -7.96
C LEU A 451 8.36 -19.05 -7.35
N ASP A 452 9.20 -18.26 -8.02
CA ASP A 452 10.55 -17.94 -7.54
C ASP A 452 10.57 -16.89 -6.43
N GLY A 453 9.56 -16.01 -6.39
CA GLY A 453 9.50 -14.86 -5.48
C GLY A 453 10.35 -13.68 -5.97
N TYR A 454 10.05 -12.48 -5.46
CA TYR A 454 10.75 -11.26 -5.88
C TYR A 454 12.26 -11.39 -5.64
N HIS A 455 13.07 -11.29 -6.69
CA HIS A 455 14.52 -11.54 -6.65
C HIS A 455 14.93 -12.89 -6.03
N GLY A 456 14.08 -13.91 -6.13
CA GLY A 456 14.34 -15.25 -5.56
C GLY A 456 14.04 -15.36 -4.06
N SER A 457 13.33 -14.39 -3.48
CA SER A 457 12.97 -14.38 -2.06
C SER A 457 11.84 -15.38 -1.82
N ARG A 458 12.12 -16.42 -1.02
CA ARG A 458 11.20 -17.54 -0.76
C ARG A 458 10.92 -17.70 0.73
N PRO A 459 9.74 -18.21 1.10
CA PRO A 459 8.68 -18.72 0.22
C PRO A 459 7.76 -17.60 -0.29
N VAL A 460 6.94 -17.92 -1.31
CA VAL A 460 5.82 -17.08 -1.73
C VAL A 460 4.57 -17.61 -1.03
N ARG A 461 3.88 -16.78 -0.26
CA ARG A 461 2.70 -17.09 0.54
C ARG A 461 1.45 -16.36 0.05
N VAL A 462 0.32 -17.06 0.09
CA VAL A 462 -1.03 -16.48 -0.03
C VAL A 462 -1.83 -16.86 1.20
N GLY A 463 -2.74 -15.99 1.65
CA GLY A 463 -3.29 -16.13 3.01
C GLY A 463 -2.28 -15.70 4.07
N ASN A 464 -2.70 -15.68 5.33
CA ASN A 464 -1.85 -15.15 6.38
C ASN A 464 -2.00 -15.92 7.69
N GLY A 465 -0.92 -16.57 8.13
CA GLY A 465 -0.91 -17.47 9.28
C GLY A 465 -1.13 -16.77 10.62
N ALA A 466 -1.14 -15.44 10.68
CA ALA A 466 -1.45 -14.71 11.90
C ALA A 466 -2.97 -14.62 12.18
N TYR A 467 -3.85 -15.07 11.27
CA TYR A 467 -5.31 -14.84 11.40
C TYR A 467 -5.94 -15.39 12.68
N ASP A 468 -5.33 -16.38 13.33
CA ASP A 468 -5.77 -16.99 14.60
C ASP A 468 -4.92 -16.57 15.81
N HIS A 469 -3.99 -15.63 15.63
CA HIS A 469 -3.20 -15.07 16.72
C HIS A 469 -4.09 -14.30 17.70
N LEU A 470 -3.70 -14.31 18.98
CA LEU A 470 -4.24 -13.39 19.96
C LEU A 470 -3.42 -12.09 19.91
N GLN A 471 -4.06 -10.99 19.55
CA GLN A 471 -3.54 -9.63 19.70
C GLN A 471 -4.52 -8.83 20.55
N LEU A 472 -4.08 -8.39 21.72
CA LEU A 472 -4.91 -7.59 22.61
C LEU A 472 -4.87 -6.10 22.26
N ASP A 473 -3.89 -5.68 21.47
CA ASP A 473 -3.79 -4.30 21.02
C ASP A 473 -5.02 -3.86 20.23
N ILE A 474 -5.51 -4.68 19.27
CA ILE A 474 -6.55 -4.33 18.27
C ILE A 474 -7.79 -3.59 18.83
N TYR A 475 -8.15 -3.86 20.08
CA TYR A 475 -9.28 -3.22 20.76
C TYR A 475 -9.02 -1.74 21.04
N GLY A 476 -7.78 -1.38 21.35
CA GLY A 476 -7.33 -0.01 21.55
C GLY A 476 -7.41 0.79 20.26
N GLU A 477 -6.90 0.26 19.14
CA GLU A 477 -6.98 0.95 17.85
C GLU A 477 -8.42 1.14 17.42
N LEU A 478 -9.22 0.08 17.57
CA LEU A 478 -10.62 0.11 17.18
C LEU A 478 -11.39 1.16 18.00
N LEU A 479 -11.24 1.17 19.32
CA LEU A 479 -11.97 2.11 20.17
C LEU A 479 -11.43 3.53 20.08
N ASP A 480 -10.16 3.74 19.76
CA ASP A 480 -9.63 5.06 19.41
C ASP A 480 -10.24 5.57 18.10
N GLY A 481 -10.27 4.73 17.06
CA GLY A 481 -10.94 5.02 15.79
C GLY A 481 -12.42 5.35 15.97
N LEU A 482 -13.14 4.56 16.78
CA LEU A 482 -14.55 4.80 17.10
C LEU A 482 -14.76 6.09 17.90
N TYR A 483 -13.90 6.38 18.87
CA TYR A 483 -13.95 7.62 19.65
C TYR A 483 -13.79 8.85 18.75
N LEU A 484 -12.85 8.78 17.81
CA LEU A 484 -12.61 9.83 16.81
C LEU A 484 -13.76 9.95 15.83
N TYR A 485 -14.33 8.84 15.36
CA TYR A 485 -15.52 8.84 14.53
C TYR A 485 -16.71 9.52 15.23
N ASN A 486 -16.95 9.21 16.51
CA ASN A 486 -17.97 9.90 17.31
C ASN A 486 -17.69 11.39 17.51
N LYS A 487 -16.42 11.82 17.41
CA LYS A 487 -16.00 13.22 17.58
C LYS A 487 -16.08 14.04 16.29
N TYR A 488 -15.67 13.47 15.16
CA TYR A 488 -15.48 14.18 13.89
C TYR A 488 -16.38 13.68 12.75
N GLY A 489 -16.86 12.45 12.84
CA GLY A 489 -17.83 11.85 11.92
C GLY A 489 -19.25 11.98 12.47
N LYS A 490 -19.93 10.84 12.68
CA LYS A 490 -21.30 10.79 13.19
C LYS A 490 -21.37 10.31 14.64
N PRO A 491 -22.35 10.77 15.42
CA PRO A 491 -22.58 10.22 16.75
C PRO A 491 -22.90 8.73 16.68
N ILE A 492 -22.30 7.93 17.58
CA ILE A 492 -22.57 6.49 17.65
C ILE A 492 -23.97 6.20 18.20
N SER A 493 -24.57 5.10 17.75
CA SER A 493 -25.88 4.62 18.21
C SER A 493 -25.78 3.80 19.50
N TYR A 494 -26.93 3.52 20.11
CA TYR A 494 -27.00 2.65 21.30
C TYR A 494 -26.55 1.21 21.00
N ASP A 495 -26.83 0.67 19.82
CA ASP A 495 -26.42 -0.69 19.44
C ASP A 495 -24.91 -0.80 19.31
N ILE A 496 -24.27 0.19 18.68
CA ILE A 496 -22.81 0.29 18.63
C ILE A 496 -22.23 0.41 20.04
N TRP A 497 -22.85 1.22 20.90
CA TRP A 497 -22.45 1.31 22.29
C TRP A 497 -22.56 -0.04 23.03
N CYS A 498 -23.59 -0.84 22.79
CA CYS A 498 -23.71 -2.18 23.36
C CYS A 498 -22.54 -3.08 22.92
N SER A 499 -22.13 -3.00 21.65
CA SER A 499 -20.94 -3.70 21.16
C SER A 499 -19.66 -3.20 21.85
N VAL A 500 -19.46 -1.88 21.94
CA VAL A 500 -18.32 -1.29 22.67
C VAL A 500 -18.25 -1.81 24.10
N ARG A 501 -19.38 -1.85 24.81
CA ARG A 501 -19.43 -2.34 26.19
C ARG A 501 -18.94 -3.80 26.28
N LYS A 502 -19.36 -4.66 25.35
CA LYS A 502 -18.89 -6.06 25.30
C LYS A 502 -17.38 -6.14 25.06
N LEU A 503 -16.85 -5.35 24.12
CA LEU A 503 -15.42 -5.34 23.79
C LEU A 503 -14.58 -4.81 24.97
N VAL A 504 -14.99 -3.73 25.64
CA VAL A 504 -14.27 -3.20 26.81
C VAL A 504 -14.31 -4.19 27.97
N ASN A 505 -15.43 -4.88 28.17
CA ASN A 505 -15.52 -5.96 29.16
C ASN A 505 -14.56 -7.10 28.84
N TYR A 506 -14.51 -7.54 27.57
CA TYR A 506 -13.55 -8.55 27.12
C TYR A 506 -12.10 -8.12 27.41
N VAL A 507 -11.74 -6.85 27.14
CA VAL A 507 -10.41 -6.31 27.49
C VAL A 507 -10.20 -6.34 29.00
N CYS A 508 -11.19 -5.96 29.81
CA CYS A 508 -11.08 -6.04 31.27
C CYS A 508 -10.87 -7.47 31.79
N ASP A 509 -11.42 -8.48 31.11
CA ASP A 509 -11.24 -9.89 31.43
C ASP A 509 -9.88 -10.45 30.98
N ASN A 510 -9.33 -9.92 29.87
CA ASN A 510 -8.22 -10.57 29.15
C ASN A 510 -6.93 -9.77 29.08
N TYR A 511 -6.90 -8.49 29.52
CA TYR A 511 -5.74 -7.61 29.32
C TYR A 511 -4.44 -8.19 29.86
N ASN A 512 -4.48 -9.09 30.84
CA ASN A 512 -3.28 -9.65 31.48
C ASN A 512 -2.74 -10.92 30.78
N ARG A 513 -3.34 -11.35 29.67
CA ARG A 513 -2.89 -12.55 28.93
C ARG A 513 -1.67 -12.19 28.05
N PRO A 514 -0.68 -13.09 27.95
CA PRO A 514 0.37 -12.96 26.95
C PRO A 514 -0.21 -13.06 25.54
N ASP A 515 0.23 -12.19 24.64
CA ASP A 515 -0.25 -12.04 23.27
C ASP A 515 0.94 -11.91 22.28
N MET A 516 0.66 -11.54 21.02
CA MET A 516 1.67 -11.42 19.94
C MET A 516 1.97 -9.96 19.54
N SER A 517 1.24 -9.00 20.12
CA SER A 517 1.35 -7.55 19.87
C SER A 517 1.34 -7.12 18.40
N ILE A 518 1.66 -5.85 18.16
CA ILE A 518 1.59 -5.20 16.84
C ILE A 518 2.44 -5.89 15.76
N TRP A 519 3.59 -6.47 16.15
CA TRP A 519 4.52 -7.08 15.21
C TRP A 519 4.24 -8.55 14.89
N GLU A 520 3.22 -9.15 15.51
CA GLU A 520 2.80 -10.54 15.21
C GLU A 520 3.94 -11.54 15.37
N VAL A 521 4.81 -11.30 16.37
CA VAL A 521 6.04 -12.08 16.57
C VAL A 521 5.73 -13.56 16.57
N ARG A 522 6.35 -14.38 15.71
CA ARG A 522 6.09 -15.84 15.68
C ARG A 522 6.82 -16.60 16.81
N GLY A 523 7.49 -15.86 17.70
CA GLY A 523 8.17 -16.36 18.88
C GLY A 523 7.26 -16.56 20.09
N LYS A 524 7.81 -16.32 21.28
CA LYS A 524 7.09 -16.54 22.54
C LYS A 524 6.07 -15.43 22.78
N LYS A 525 4.83 -15.79 23.15
CA LYS A 525 3.82 -14.85 23.65
C LYS A 525 4.31 -14.14 24.92
N GLN A 526 4.09 -12.83 25.01
CA GLN A 526 4.54 -12.01 26.14
C GLN A 526 3.49 -10.97 26.50
N ASN A 527 3.67 -10.30 27.63
CA ASN A 527 2.92 -9.12 27.99
C ASN A 527 3.62 -7.88 27.43
N PHE A 528 3.36 -7.62 26.15
CA PHE A 528 3.96 -6.52 25.41
C PHE A 528 3.49 -5.16 25.91
N THR A 529 4.42 -4.21 26.00
CA THR A 529 4.14 -2.83 26.45
C THR A 529 3.13 -2.16 25.53
N TYR A 530 3.27 -2.33 24.21
CA TYR A 530 2.33 -1.80 23.23
C TYR A 530 0.90 -2.33 23.46
N SER A 531 0.75 -3.65 23.59
CA SER A 531 -0.55 -4.28 23.84
C SER A 531 -1.19 -3.79 25.14
N ARG A 532 -0.40 -3.58 26.21
CA ARG A 532 -0.90 -3.00 27.46
C ARG A 532 -1.35 -1.55 27.29
N VAL A 533 -0.59 -0.73 26.58
CA VAL A 533 -0.97 0.66 26.27
C VAL A 533 -2.28 0.68 25.48
N MET A 534 -2.44 -0.18 24.49
CA MET A 534 -3.66 -0.23 23.67
C MET A 534 -4.86 -0.83 24.42
N CYS A 535 -4.66 -1.77 25.33
CA CYS A 535 -5.69 -2.17 26.31
C CYS A 535 -6.14 -1.00 27.19
N TRP A 536 -5.20 -0.18 27.67
CA TRP A 536 -5.53 1.04 28.42
C TRP A 536 -6.33 2.03 27.57
N VAL A 537 -5.93 2.24 26.30
CA VAL A 537 -6.66 3.09 25.35
C VAL A 537 -8.09 2.57 25.18
N ALA A 538 -8.27 1.27 24.96
CA ALA A 538 -9.59 0.66 24.79
C ALA A 538 -10.55 1.05 25.93
N ILE A 539 -10.10 0.89 27.17
CA ILE A 539 -10.90 1.19 28.36
C ILE A 539 -11.12 2.71 28.52
N ASP A 540 -10.07 3.53 28.37
CA ASP A 540 -10.18 4.99 28.46
C ASP A 540 -11.16 5.56 27.43
N ARG A 541 -11.10 5.10 26.17
CA ARG A 541 -12.04 5.52 25.12
C ARG A 541 -13.46 5.05 25.39
N GLY A 542 -13.64 3.85 25.92
CA GLY A 542 -14.93 3.35 26.39
C GLY A 542 -15.56 4.27 27.46
N ILE A 543 -14.78 4.66 28.47
CA ILE A 543 -15.21 5.58 29.53
C ILE A 543 -15.59 6.93 28.94
N ARG A 544 -14.72 7.54 28.11
CA ARG A 544 -14.99 8.85 27.50
C ARG A 544 -16.20 8.84 26.58
N LEU A 545 -16.44 7.76 25.85
CA LEU A 545 -17.65 7.59 25.04
C LEU A 545 -18.90 7.54 25.92
N SER A 546 -18.85 6.81 27.04
CA SER A 546 -19.97 6.73 27.99
C SER A 546 -20.34 8.11 28.54
N GLU A 547 -19.35 8.91 28.93
CA GLU A 547 -19.54 10.25 29.51
C GLU A 547 -20.03 11.24 28.46
N LYS A 548 -19.39 11.25 27.29
CA LYS A 548 -19.72 12.21 26.23
C LYS A 548 -21.15 12.05 25.71
N ARG A 549 -21.70 10.84 25.75
CA ARG A 549 -23.03 10.51 25.22
C ARG A 549 -24.05 10.17 26.31
N MET A 550 -23.64 10.20 27.59
CA MET A 550 -24.44 9.76 28.72
C MET A 550 -25.01 8.35 28.56
N PHE A 551 -24.20 7.44 27.97
CA PHE A 551 -24.63 6.06 27.80
C PHE A 551 -24.57 5.28 29.11
N PRO A 552 -25.50 4.32 29.34
CA PRO A 552 -25.44 3.44 30.51
C PRO A 552 -24.13 2.62 30.52
N CYS A 553 -23.39 2.69 31.62
CA CYS A 553 -22.15 1.93 31.85
C CYS A 553 -22.24 1.26 33.23
N LEU A 554 -22.80 0.05 33.28
CA LEU A 554 -23.09 -0.66 34.54
C LEU A 554 -21.82 -1.07 35.28
N GLU A 555 -20.73 -1.34 34.54
CA GLU A 555 -19.43 -1.77 35.07
C GLU A 555 -18.42 -0.61 35.15
N ARG A 556 -18.90 0.64 35.28
CA ARG A 556 -18.06 1.84 35.26
C ARG A 556 -16.91 1.80 36.28
N ASP A 557 -17.20 1.39 37.51
CA ASP A 557 -16.18 1.31 38.58
C ASP A 557 -15.12 0.26 38.26
N ARG A 558 -15.53 -0.86 37.66
CA ARG A 558 -14.63 -1.91 37.18
C ARG A 558 -13.72 -1.36 36.07
N TRP A 559 -14.27 -0.65 35.09
CA TRP A 559 -13.49 -0.07 33.99
C TRP A 559 -12.46 0.94 34.50
N LEU A 560 -12.86 1.84 35.40
CA LEU A 560 -11.94 2.81 36.01
C LEU A 560 -10.80 2.10 36.76
N LYS A 561 -11.14 1.13 37.61
CA LYS A 561 -10.14 0.35 38.35
C LYS A 561 -9.18 -0.39 37.43
N THR A 562 -9.68 -1.06 36.40
CA THR A 562 -8.83 -1.80 35.45
C THR A 562 -7.94 -0.85 34.65
N ARG A 563 -8.48 0.28 34.14
CA ARG A 563 -7.69 1.29 33.43
C ARG A 563 -6.52 1.78 34.30
N ASP A 564 -6.80 2.14 35.54
CA ASP A 564 -5.77 2.68 36.44
C ASP A 564 -4.75 1.60 36.83
N THR A 565 -5.19 0.35 36.99
CA THR A 565 -4.30 -0.80 37.21
C THR A 565 -3.34 -0.98 36.04
N ILE A 566 -3.84 -1.00 34.81
CA ILE A 566 -2.99 -1.14 33.60
C ILE A 566 -2.00 0.02 33.51
N TYR A 567 -2.45 1.25 33.81
CA TYR A 567 -1.57 2.43 33.79
C TYR A 567 -0.39 2.27 34.75
N GLU A 568 -0.67 1.91 36.01
CA GLU A 568 0.37 1.68 37.02
C GLU A 568 1.29 0.50 36.66
N GLU A 569 0.76 -0.57 36.08
CA GLU A 569 1.57 -1.69 35.62
C GLU A 569 2.55 -1.28 34.50
N ILE A 570 2.11 -0.50 33.52
CA ILE A 570 3.01 0.00 32.47
C ILE A 570 4.11 0.86 33.10
N MET A 571 3.74 1.79 33.98
CA MET A 571 4.70 2.72 34.59
C MET A 571 5.71 2.04 35.52
N THR A 572 5.34 0.91 36.13
CA THR A 572 6.18 0.21 37.13
C THR A 572 6.89 -1.02 36.58
N LYS A 573 6.33 -1.71 35.58
CA LYS A 573 6.85 -2.99 35.05
C LYS A 573 7.43 -2.87 33.64
N CYS A 574 6.97 -1.92 32.82
CA CYS A 574 7.47 -1.73 31.45
C CYS A 574 8.56 -0.65 31.34
N TRP A 575 8.79 0.12 32.41
CA TRP A 575 9.89 1.08 32.51
C TRP A 575 11.11 0.39 33.14
N ASN A 576 12.24 0.39 32.43
CA ASN A 576 13.51 -0.06 32.99
C ASN A 576 14.27 1.14 33.59
N PRO A 577 14.39 1.26 34.92
CA PRO A 577 15.07 2.40 35.56
C PRO A 577 16.59 2.37 35.40
N LYS A 578 17.19 1.21 35.08
CA LYS A 578 18.63 1.07 34.87
C LYS A 578 19.04 1.53 33.48
N LEU A 579 18.23 1.19 32.47
CA LEU A 579 18.45 1.60 31.08
C LEU A 579 17.77 2.94 30.75
N GLU A 580 16.88 3.42 31.61
CA GLU A 580 16.07 4.62 31.41
C GLU A 580 15.27 4.60 30.09
N ILE A 581 14.63 3.46 29.80
CA ILE A 581 13.78 3.26 28.62
C ILE A 581 12.48 2.56 28.97
N PHE A 582 11.44 2.80 28.17
CA PHE A 582 10.34 1.85 28.06
C PHE A 582 10.74 0.68 27.16
N THR A 583 10.42 -0.53 27.61
CA THR A 583 10.88 -1.78 27.00
C THR A 583 9.78 -2.39 26.13
N GLN A 584 10.14 -3.40 25.34
CA GLN A 584 9.23 -4.13 24.44
C GLN A 584 8.10 -4.83 25.22
N GLY A 585 8.40 -5.39 26.38
CA GLY A 585 7.42 -6.07 27.22
C GLY A 585 7.97 -6.35 28.63
N ILE A 586 7.09 -6.84 29.50
CA ILE A 586 7.42 -7.17 30.91
C ILE A 586 8.45 -8.30 30.96
N GLU A 587 8.30 -9.31 30.11
CA GLU A 587 9.22 -10.45 30.03
C GLU A 587 10.51 -10.15 29.26
N SER A 588 10.61 -8.98 28.61
CA SER A 588 11.77 -8.53 27.85
C SER A 588 12.26 -7.16 28.35
N PRO A 589 12.76 -7.08 29.60
CA PRO A 589 13.04 -5.82 30.29
C PRO A 589 14.25 -5.06 29.72
N ASP A 590 15.04 -5.65 28.83
CA ASP A 590 16.20 -5.00 28.22
C ASP A 590 16.01 -4.74 26.72
N ALA A 591 14.89 -5.18 26.13
CA ALA A 591 14.61 -5.00 24.71
C ALA A 591 13.92 -3.66 24.46
N LEU A 592 14.47 -2.83 23.57
CA LEU A 592 13.85 -1.59 23.10
C LEU A 592 12.98 -1.87 21.87
N ASP A 593 11.81 -1.26 21.81
CA ASP A 593 10.85 -1.39 20.71
C ASP A 593 10.33 0.00 20.32
N SER A 594 10.23 0.28 19.03
CA SER A 594 9.77 1.59 18.54
C SER A 594 8.28 1.79 18.73
N SER A 595 7.50 0.74 18.94
CA SER A 595 6.05 0.82 19.17
C SER A 595 5.69 1.64 20.42
N VAL A 596 6.59 1.76 21.39
CA VAL A 596 6.42 2.61 22.59
C VAL A 596 6.24 4.10 22.25
N LEU A 597 6.65 4.53 21.06
CA LEU A 597 6.44 5.89 20.55
C LEU A 597 4.94 6.24 20.42
N ILE A 598 4.03 5.25 20.44
CA ILE A 598 2.59 5.47 20.40
C ILE A 598 2.08 6.19 21.66
N MET A 599 2.73 6.06 22.81
CA MET A 599 2.25 6.58 24.10
C MET A 599 1.90 8.09 24.08
N PRO A 600 2.75 9.00 23.57
CA PRO A 600 2.40 10.41 23.42
C PRO A 600 1.39 10.69 22.31
N LEU A 601 1.24 9.79 21.33
CA LEU A 601 0.29 9.92 20.22
C LEU A 601 -1.14 9.64 20.69
N VAL A 602 -1.34 8.63 21.55
CA VAL A 602 -2.64 8.24 22.14
C VAL A 602 -2.94 8.90 23.49
N PHE A 603 -2.10 9.86 23.90
CA PHE A 603 -2.22 10.62 25.16
C PHE A 603 -2.13 9.77 26.43
N PHE A 604 -1.36 8.68 26.39
CA PHE A 604 -1.01 7.89 27.57
C PHE A 604 -0.05 8.67 28.49
N MET A 605 0.94 9.35 27.90
CA MET A 605 1.89 10.17 28.64
C MET A 605 2.19 11.50 27.95
N ALA A 606 2.68 12.47 28.72
CA ALA A 606 3.06 13.77 28.19
C ALA A 606 4.30 13.62 27.27
N PRO A 607 4.36 14.33 26.13
CA PRO A 607 5.48 14.20 25.20
C PRO A 607 6.80 14.77 25.73
N ASN A 608 6.76 15.60 26.78
CA ASN A 608 7.91 16.15 27.48
C ASN A 608 8.23 15.41 28.80
N ASP A 609 7.58 14.28 29.08
CA ASP A 609 7.92 13.47 30.24
C ASP A 609 9.38 12.99 30.14
N PRO A 610 10.20 13.12 31.19
CA PRO A 610 11.61 12.72 31.16
C PRO A 610 11.84 11.27 30.70
N ARG A 611 10.93 10.35 31.07
CA ARG A 611 11.00 8.94 30.65
C ARG A 611 10.81 8.78 29.15
N MET A 612 9.87 9.54 28.56
CA MET A 612 9.64 9.51 27.12
C MET A 612 10.83 10.13 26.37
N ILE A 613 11.33 11.27 26.84
CA ILE A 613 12.50 11.93 26.24
C ILE A 613 13.73 11.01 26.29
N SER A 614 13.94 10.32 27.41
CA SER A 614 15.03 9.34 27.52
C SER A 614 14.86 8.18 26.53
N THR A 615 13.64 7.64 26.41
CA THR A 615 13.35 6.56 25.45
C THR A 615 13.58 7.00 24.01
N ILE A 616 13.13 8.22 23.62
CA ILE A 616 13.39 8.81 22.30
C ILE A 616 14.90 8.92 22.04
N LYS A 617 15.68 9.38 23.02
CA LYS A 617 17.15 9.47 22.89
C LYS A 617 17.78 8.11 22.61
N HIS A 618 17.32 7.04 23.25
CA HIS A 618 17.81 5.69 23.02
C HIS A 618 17.39 5.15 21.65
N ILE A 619 16.14 5.37 21.22
CA ILE A 619 15.67 4.99 19.87
C ILE A 619 16.54 5.64 18.79
N LEU A 620 16.96 6.89 18.99
CA LEU A 620 17.81 7.65 18.06
C LEU A 620 19.26 7.16 17.98
N LEU A 621 19.69 6.25 18.85
CA LEU A 621 20.99 5.59 18.74
C LEU A 621 20.97 4.55 17.61
N PRO A 622 22.12 4.22 17.02
CA PRO A 622 22.21 3.13 16.06
C PRO A 622 22.02 1.75 16.70
N PRO A 623 21.55 0.73 15.96
CA PRO A 623 21.39 -0.64 16.46
C PRO A 623 22.64 -1.22 17.14
N GLU A 624 23.82 -0.90 16.62
CA GLU A 624 25.11 -1.33 17.18
C GLU A 624 25.41 -0.71 18.56
N LYS A 625 24.68 0.34 18.95
CA LYS A 625 24.74 0.99 20.28
C LYS A 625 23.47 0.73 21.12
N GLY A 626 22.65 -0.24 20.73
CA GLY A 626 21.42 -0.59 21.42
C GLY A 626 20.19 0.27 21.07
N GLY A 627 20.30 1.18 20.10
CA GLY A 627 19.16 1.95 19.60
C GLY A 627 18.48 1.32 18.40
N LEU A 628 17.67 2.09 17.68
CA LEU A 628 16.83 1.60 16.56
C LEU A 628 17.00 2.41 15.27
N THR A 629 17.88 3.41 15.22
CA THR A 629 17.94 4.35 14.09
C THR A 629 19.18 4.19 13.23
N ALA A 630 19.02 3.90 11.94
CA ALA A 630 20.11 3.95 10.95
C ALA A 630 19.73 4.85 9.79
N ASN A 631 20.58 5.83 9.44
CA ASN A 631 20.30 6.80 8.38
C ASN A 631 18.95 7.54 8.55
N ASN A 632 18.62 7.92 9.79
CA ASN A 632 17.33 8.49 10.21
C ASN A 632 16.10 7.62 9.92
N LEU A 633 16.29 6.35 9.54
CA LEU A 633 15.24 5.34 9.43
C LEU A 633 15.22 4.48 10.70
N VAL A 634 14.02 4.09 11.14
CA VAL A 634 13.81 3.42 12.42
C VAL A 634 13.37 1.97 12.20
N PHE A 635 14.04 1.03 12.85
CA PHE A 635 13.64 -0.38 12.89
C PHE A 635 12.54 -0.63 13.93
N ARG A 636 11.78 -1.74 13.78
CA ARG A 636 10.74 -2.14 14.73
C ARG A 636 11.31 -2.32 16.13
N TYR A 637 12.37 -3.11 16.23
CA TYR A 637 13.16 -3.40 17.42
C TYR A 637 14.61 -3.65 17.02
N ASN A 638 15.50 -3.88 17.98
CA ASN A 638 16.90 -4.15 17.66
C ASN A 638 17.05 -5.58 17.13
N PHE A 639 17.04 -5.73 15.81
CA PHE A 639 17.16 -7.01 15.10
C PHE A 639 18.46 -7.78 15.38
N LEU A 640 19.47 -7.15 16.02
CA LEU A 640 20.71 -7.82 16.42
C LEU A 640 20.58 -8.58 17.75
N THR A 641 19.65 -8.17 18.61
CA THR A 641 19.56 -8.65 20.00
C THR A 641 18.22 -9.25 20.36
N THR A 642 17.17 -8.94 19.60
CA THR A 642 15.81 -9.41 19.85
C THR A 642 15.48 -10.58 18.93
N ASP A 643 14.98 -11.68 19.51
CA ASP A 643 14.46 -12.83 18.78
C ASP A 643 12.93 -12.73 18.65
N ASP A 644 12.45 -12.60 17.42
CA ASP A 644 11.03 -12.52 17.07
C ASP A 644 10.41 -13.87 16.69
N GLY A 645 11.20 -14.96 16.72
CA GLY A 645 10.82 -16.30 16.33
C GLY A 645 10.79 -16.58 14.83
N VAL A 646 11.15 -15.61 13.98
CA VAL A 646 11.29 -15.80 12.53
C VAL A 646 12.77 -15.74 12.12
N GLY A 647 13.52 -14.81 12.70
CA GLY A 647 14.91 -14.55 12.35
C GLY A 647 15.09 -13.94 10.96
N GLY A 648 16.35 -13.70 10.60
CA GLY A 648 16.71 -13.06 9.33
C GLY A 648 16.80 -11.53 9.43
N LEU A 649 17.17 -10.92 8.30
CA LEU A 649 17.27 -9.46 8.19
C LEU A 649 15.90 -8.83 7.88
N GLU A 650 15.77 -7.55 8.18
CA GLU A 650 14.62 -6.70 7.83
C GLU A 650 15.14 -5.33 7.40
N GLY A 651 14.30 -4.58 6.69
CA GLY A 651 14.48 -3.16 6.44
C GLY A 651 14.02 -2.31 7.63
N ALA A 652 14.26 -1.00 7.53
CA ALA A 652 13.69 -0.06 8.48
C ALA A 652 12.22 0.17 8.12
N PHE A 653 11.34 0.04 9.12
CA PHE A 653 9.89 0.06 8.91
C PHE A 653 9.39 1.50 8.80
N SER A 654 8.81 1.87 7.66
CA SER A 654 8.49 3.25 7.29
C SER A 654 7.66 3.99 8.35
N MET A 655 6.66 3.30 8.91
CA MET A 655 5.79 3.83 9.97
C MET A 655 6.56 4.18 11.25
N CYS A 656 7.57 3.38 11.65
CA CYS A 656 8.33 3.63 12.88
C CYS A 656 9.08 4.96 12.80
N THR A 657 9.61 5.28 11.60
CA THR A 657 10.23 6.59 11.32
C THR A 657 9.21 7.72 11.45
N PHE A 658 8.00 7.58 10.90
CA PHE A 658 6.96 8.59 11.04
C PHE A 658 6.44 8.76 12.47
N TRP A 659 6.32 7.67 13.24
CA TRP A 659 5.98 7.74 14.66
C TRP A 659 7.05 8.47 15.48
N LEU A 660 8.33 8.25 15.16
CA LEU A 660 9.41 8.98 15.80
C LEU A 660 9.37 10.47 15.44
N VAL A 661 9.12 10.81 14.18
CA VAL A 661 8.90 12.20 13.75
C VAL A 661 7.74 12.83 14.53
N GLU A 662 6.61 12.15 14.64
CA GLU A 662 5.46 12.69 15.36
C GLU A 662 5.74 12.86 16.86
N ALA A 663 6.39 11.89 17.50
CA ALA A 663 6.79 11.97 18.89
C ALA A 663 7.77 13.14 19.13
N LEU A 664 8.77 13.30 18.24
CA LEU A 664 9.71 14.42 18.25
C LEU A 664 9.02 15.76 18.02
N ALA A 665 8.04 15.83 17.11
CA ALA A 665 7.27 17.04 16.86
C ALA A 665 6.47 17.47 18.10
N ARG A 666 5.79 16.52 18.76
CA ARG A 666 5.02 16.76 19.98
C ARG A 666 5.90 17.19 21.16
N ALA A 667 7.06 16.55 21.33
CA ALA A 667 8.06 16.96 22.32
C ALA A 667 8.69 18.32 21.94
N GLY A 668 8.82 18.56 20.64
CA GLY A 668 9.36 19.76 20.02
C GLY A 668 8.60 21.05 20.34
N LYS A 669 7.33 20.93 20.75
CA LYS A 669 6.56 22.03 21.33
C LYS A 669 7.22 22.64 22.57
N TYR A 670 7.98 21.83 23.32
CA TYR A 670 8.64 22.24 24.56
C TYR A 670 10.17 22.31 24.42
N ASP A 671 10.76 21.63 23.44
CA ASP A 671 12.19 21.72 23.10
C ASP A 671 12.39 21.88 21.59
N THR A 672 12.69 23.10 21.16
CA THR A 672 12.85 23.45 19.74
C THR A 672 13.93 22.64 19.02
N ARG A 673 14.92 22.06 19.74
CA ARG A 673 15.95 21.21 19.14
C ARG A 673 15.35 19.91 18.61
N LEU A 674 14.40 19.32 19.34
CA LEU A 674 13.67 18.13 18.91
C LEU A 674 12.77 18.44 17.71
N LEU A 675 12.17 19.63 17.67
CA LEU A 675 11.38 20.08 16.52
C LEU A 675 12.23 20.17 15.26
N ARG A 676 13.42 20.78 15.33
CA ARG A 676 14.35 20.85 14.17
C ARG A 676 14.74 19.46 13.67
N ARG A 677 14.99 18.52 14.59
CA ARG A 677 15.28 17.12 14.24
C ARG A 677 14.08 16.45 13.56
N ALA A 678 12.86 16.66 14.06
CA ALA A 678 11.64 16.13 13.45
C ALA A 678 11.48 16.59 12.00
N ILE A 679 11.75 17.87 11.71
CA ILE A 679 11.66 18.43 10.35
C ILE A 679 12.65 17.74 9.42
N VAL A 680 13.92 17.64 9.81
CA VAL A 680 14.96 17.02 8.97
C VAL A 680 14.63 15.56 8.69
N MET A 681 14.28 14.79 9.73
CA MET A 681 13.90 13.39 9.57
C MET A 681 12.65 13.21 8.71
N PHE A 682 11.69 14.13 8.81
CA PHE A 682 10.48 14.09 7.99
C PHE A 682 10.77 14.34 6.50
N GLU A 683 11.55 15.38 6.18
CA GLU A 683 11.93 15.69 4.79
C GLU A 683 12.76 14.58 4.16
N GLU A 684 13.70 14.00 4.91
CA GLU A 684 14.45 12.83 4.46
C GLU A 684 13.54 11.62 4.24
N MET A 685 12.61 11.34 5.16
CA MET A 685 11.66 10.24 5.01
C MET A 685 10.77 10.41 3.77
N VAL A 686 10.35 11.64 3.44
CA VAL A 686 9.59 11.93 2.21
C VAL A 686 10.38 11.55 0.96
N SER A 687 11.71 11.69 0.97
CA SER A 687 12.57 11.33 -0.17
C SER A 687 12.63 9.83 -0.47
N TYR A 688 12.25 8.97 0.48
CA TYR A 688 12.11 7.53 0.27
C TYR A 688 10.76 7.13 -0.30
N SER A 689 9.81 8.06 -0.45
CA SER A 689 8.67 7.79 -1.34
C SER A 689 9.18 7.61 -2.76
N ASN A 690 8.48 6.81 -3.56
CA ASN A 690 8.86 6.66 -4.94
C ASN A 690 8.56 7.93 -5.75
N HIS A 691 8.96 7.92 -7.02
CA HIS A 691 8.79 9.05 -7.93
C HIS A 691 7.33 9.54 -8.12
N VAL A 692 6.32 8.76 -7.72
CA VAL A 692 4.90 9.15 -7.72
C VAL A 692 4.32 9.29 -6.30
N GLY A 693 5.15 9.32 -5.26
CA GLY A 693 4.77 9.58 -3.88
C GLY A 693 4.11 8.41 -3.16
N LEU A 694 4.45 7.17 -3.53
CA LEU A 694 4.02 5.94 -2.84
C LEU A 694 5.07 5.48 -1.84
N PHE A 695 4.65 4.94 -0.69
CA PHE A 695 5.54 4.36 0.32
C PHE A 695 5.35 2.84 0.39
N SER A 696 6.47 2.10 0.44
CA SER A 696 6.51 0.69 0.80
C SER A 696 6.51 0.51 2.31
N GLU A 697 6.29 -0.73 2.73
CA GLU A 697 6.36 -1.16 4.13
C GLU A 697 7.72 -0.86 4.78
N GLU A 698 8.81 -1.26 4.13
CA GLU A 698 10.16 -1.07 4.66
C GLU A 698 11.10 -0.45 3.63
N ILE A 699 12.24 0.03 4.13
CA ILE A 699 13.33 0.59 3.35
C ILE A 699 14.61 -0.17 3.73
N ALA A 700 15.30 -0.69 2.72
CA ALA A 700 16.59 -1.35 2.90
C ALA A 700 17.65 -0.39 3.45
N ARG A 701 18.74 -0.91 4.03
CA ARG A 701 19.91 -0.09 4.38
C ARG A 701 20.53 0.60 3.15
N SER A 702 20.33 0.05 1.95
CA SER A 702 20.73 0.62 0.66
C SER A 702 19.79 1.74 0.16
N GLY A 703 18.62 1.92 0.79
CA GLY A 703 17.59 2.87 0.38
C GLY A 703 16.54 2.32 -0.59
N GLU A 704 16.66 1.05 -1.01
CA GLU A 704 15.68 0.37 -1.87
C GLU A 704 14.38 0.10 -1.10
N MET A 705 13.24 0.12 -1.80
CA MET A 705 11.95 -0.23 -1.21
C MET A 705 11.85 -1.74 -0.99
N LEU A 706 11.35 -2.13 0.19
CA LEU A 706 11.14 -3.51 0.62
C LEU A 706 9.74 -3.71 1.21
N GLY A 707 9.34 -4.96 1.37
CA GLY A 707 8.03 -5.35 1.90
C GLY A 707 6.87 -4.98 0.96
N ASN A 708 5.65 -5.15 1.46
CA ASN A 708 4.44 -4.95 0.65
C ASN A 708 4.25 -3.47 0.26
N THR A 709 3.66 -3.23 -0.92
CA THR A 709 3.62 -1.88 -1.52
C THR A 709 2.38 -1.65 -2.40
N PRO A 710 1.86 -0.41 -2.44
CA PRO A 710 2.01 0.59 -1.39
C PRO A 710 1.31 0.11 -0.11
N GLN A 711 1.88 0.47 1.04
CA GLN A 711 1.34 0.04 2.33
C GLN A 711 0.46 1.13 2.95
N ALA A 712 -0.77 0.76 3.34
CA ALA A 712 -1.71 1.66 4.02
C ALA A 712 -1.11 2.24 5.30
N PHE A 713 -0.44 1.40 6.10
CA PHE A 713 0.12 1.82 7.39
C PHE A 713 1.19 2.91 7.25
N SER A 714 2.04 2.79 6.23
CA SER A 714 3.05 3.80 5.90
C SER A 714 2.42 5.13 5.47
N HIS A 715 1.42 5.09 4.59
CA HIS A 715 0.72 6.27 4.12
C HIS A 715 -0.10 6.99 5.21
N LEU A 716 -0.72 6.25 6.13
CA LEU A 716 -1.46 6.86 7.24
C LEU A 716 -0.50 7.53 8.23
N SER A 717 0.64 6.89 8.52
CA SER A 717 1.63 7.39 9.47
C SER A 717 2.28 8.66 8.94
N PHE A 718 2.53 8.72 7.63
CA PHE A 718 2.92 9.94 6.94
C PHE A 718 1.91 11.08 7.15
N ILE A 719 0.61 10.83 6.92
CA ILE A 719 -0.45 11.85 7.09
C ILE A 719 -0.50 12.33 8.55
N SER A 720 -0.41 11.42 9.52
CA SER A 720 -0.44 11.77 10.95
C SER A 720 0.76 12.63 11.35
N ALA A 721 1.96 12.25 10.93
CA ALA A 721 3.20 12.99 11.18
C ALA A 721 3.17 14.37 10.52
N ALA A 722 2.78 14.45 9.25
CA ALA A 722 2.64 15.70 8.51
C ALA A 722 1.66 16.67 9.19
N PHE A 723 0.50 16.16 9.62
CA PHE A 723 -0.52 16.97 10.29
C PHE A 723 -0.03 17.52 11.62
N ASN A 724 0.59 16.68 12.46
CA ASN A 724 1.04 17.10 13.78
C ASN A 724 2.28 18.00 13.74
N LEU A 725 3.21 17.72 12.83
CA LEU A 725 4.38 18.57 12.62
C LEU A 725 3.96 19.97 12.13
N ASP A 726 3.05 20.04 11.15
CA ASP A 726 2.51 21.30 10.65
C ASP A 726 1.83 22.12 11.77
N ARG A 727 1.01 21.46 12.59
CA ARG A 727 0.35 22.09 13.75
C ARG A 727 1.34 22.70 14.74
N VAL A 728 2.41 21.97 15.10
CA VAL A 728 3.42 22.48 16.05
C VAL A 728 4.20 23.64 15.44
N LEU A 729 4.47 23.60 14.13
CA LEU A 729 5.13 24.71 13.42
C LEU A 729 4.28 25.97 13.32
N ASP A 730 2.95 25.85 13.33
CA ASP A 730 2.05 27.00 13.39
C ASP A 730 1.97 27.58 14.81
N GLU A 731 1.83 26.73 15.83
CA GLU A 731 1.80 27.14 17.23
C GLU A 731 3.10 27.80 17.72
N THR A 732 4.24 27.52 17.09
CA THR A 732 5.53 28.13 17.43
C THR A 732 5.78 29.47 16.72
N ARG A 733 4.92 29.85 15.77
CA ARG A 733 4.96 31.16 15.09
C ARG A 733 4.05 32.21 15.74
N SER A 734 3.02 31.75 16.45
CA SER A 734 2.13 32.58 17.29
C SER A 734 2.73 32.79 18.68
#